data_AF-A0A1G1I3M4-F1
#
_entry.id   AF-A0A1G1I3M4-F1
#
_cell.length_a   1.000
_cell.length_b   1.000
_cell.length_c   1.000
_cell.angle_alpha   90.00
_cell.angle_beta   90.00
_cell.angle_gamma   90.00
#
_symmetry.space_group_name_H-M   'P 1'
#
loop_
_entity.id
_entity.type
_entity.pdbx_description
1 polymer ?
#
loop_
_entity_poly.entity_id
_entity_poly.type
_entity_poly.pdbx_seq_one_letter_code
_entity_poly.pdbx_strand_id
1 'polypeptide(L)'
;MVQRDVSRIPALAPLIEAAGVPVTAYTVTFAETDRAITLKYEGEPARPHDTPADGSSGLAISTEGIALSGQDVWYPVFDHGLVTFSIEVRAPASWEVISQGRRTTHRREAAQNLVGWESPEPQDEIHLVGGPLTEYTRDAGGVTAMAFLRTPDQALADSYLDATGRYLALYSALLGPYPYKKFAMVENVRETGYGMPSFTLLGSTVIRLPFILTSSYPHEILHNWWGNGVFVDVDGGNWSEGLTAYLADHLIQEQRGAGAEYRRAALQKYADYVAEAKDFPLTQFRARHSAATEAVGYGKALMVFHLVRRELGDDAFLRALRGFFEQFRFRRATFADLDRALASAVGRTGSLLAPWVEKAGAPALKVSHAEALRLGSSEKYLLEALVEQTQPGPVYRLRVPVAVTLEGREQAYQTTFRLDTKFRGLELAVPGRPLRLDVDPEFDLFRRLDREELPPALSGLFGAERLLIVLPAGATEPLREGYRRLANAWKVSQPGQTDVVFDDAMEALPNDRAVWLFGWENRFRPAVAASLPDRSAAITDTGARLGDTALGRATHSAALAVRDPAHPDRALGWLAADRAAALPGLGRKLPHYGRYGYVGFEGDEPTNVVKGEWRVASSPMSMLVVQPEGGTITVPMATLAPRRALAP
;
A
#
# COMPACT_ATOMS: atom_id res chain seq x y z
N MET A 1 32.51 -39.14 -7.33
CA MET A 1 32.45 -39.25 -8.81
C MET A 1 31.59 -38.09 -9.31
N VAL A 2 32.11 -37.24 -10.21
CA VAL A 2 31.32 -36.14 -10.81
C VAL A 2 30.81 -36.64 -12.15
N GLN A 3 29.50 -36.75 -12.30
CA GLN A 3 28.88 -37.16 -13.55
C GLN A 3 28.08 -35.98 -14.10
N ARG A 4 28.37 -35.61 -15.35
CA ARG A 4 27.56 -34.64 -16.08
C ARG A 4 26.25 -35.32 -16.43
N ASP A 5 25.15 -34.84 -15.89
CA ASP A 5 23.83 -35.34 -16.20
C ASP A 5 23.13 -34.33 -17.13
N VAL A 6 22.65 -34.82 -18.27
CA VAL A 6 21.92 -33.99 -19.25
C VAL A 6 20.41 -34.08 -18.99
N SER A 7 19.97 -34.89 -18.02
CA SER A 7 18.58 -34.95 -17.58
C SER A 7 18.26 -33.82 -16.59
N ARG A 8 17.16 -33.09 -16.84
CA ARG A 8 16.69 -31.96 -16.02
C ARG A 8 16.49 -32.41 -14.57
N ILE A 9 17.12 -31.74 -13.61
CA ILE A 9 16.84 -31.93 -12.18
C ILE A 9 15.42 -31.41 -11.89
N PRO A 10 14.45 -32.25 -11.47
CA PRO A 10 13.05 -31.84 -11.34
C PRO A 10 12.81 -30.72 -10.33
N ALA A 11 13.65 -30.63 -9.29
CA ALA A 11 13.50 -29.64 -8.23
C ALA A 11 13.84 -28.22 -8.72
N LEU A 12 14.97 -28.03 -9.39
CA LEU A 12 15.43 -26.69 -9.81
C LEU A 12 14.72 -26.14 -11.06
N ALA A 13 13.84 -26.92 -11.69
CA ALA A 13 13.17 -26.58 -12.94
C ALA A 13 12.46 -25.20 -12.94
N PRO A 14 11.74 -24.76 -11.89
CA PRO A 14 11.01 -23.49 -11.94
C PRO A 14 11.93 -22.25 -11.94
N LEU A 15 13.02 -22.27 -11.17
CA LEU A 15 14.00 -21.17 -11.07
C LEU A 15 14.85 -21.08 -12.35
N ILE A 16 15.19 -22.24 -12.90
CA ILE A 16 15.91 -22.40 -14.17
C ILE A 16 15.04 -22.01 -15.37
N GLU A 17 13.78 -22.46 -15.42
CA GLU A 17 12.84 -22.14 -16.50
C GLU A 17 12.41 -20.66 -16.46
N ALA A 18 12.26 -20.07 -15.26
CA ALA A 18 11.94 -18.64 -15.10
C ALA A 18 13.07 -17.71 -15.55
N ALA A 19 14.34 -18.11 -15.37
CA ALA A 19 15.48 -17.29 -15.76
C ALA A 19 15.72 -17.25 -17.29
N GLY A 20 15.23 -18.25 -18.03
CA GLY A 20 15.47 -18.35 -19.49
C GLY A 20 16.94 -18.54 -19.87
N VAL A 21 17.79 -18.92 -18.92
CA VAL A 21 19.25 -19.08 -19.09
C VAL A 21 19.60 -20.56 -19.31
N PRO A 22 20.46 -20.92 -20.29
CA PRO A 22 20.96 -22.28 -20.41
C PRO A 22 21.76 -22.67 -19.17
N VAL A 23 21.27 -23.66 -18.41
CA VAL A 23 21.98 -24.19 -17.24
C VAL A 23 22.53 -25.59 -17.52
N THR A 24 23.65 -25.93 -16.87
CA THR A 24 24.19 -27.29 -16.86
C THR A 24 24.11 -27.83 -15.44
N ALA A 25 23.48 -29.01 -15.29
CA ALA A 25 23.39 -29.71 -14.03
C ALA A 25 24.59 -30.64 -13.83
N TYR A 26 25.07 -30.72 -12.58
CA TYR A 26 26.15 -31.61 -12.17
C TYR A 26 25.71 -32.39 -10.93
N THR A 27 25.88 -33.71 -10.94
CA THR A 27 25.65 -34.55 -9.77
C THR A 27 26.98 -34.93 -9.16
N VAL A 28 27.13 -34.67 -7.85
CA VAL A 28 28.35 -34.94 -7.08
C VAL A 28 28.02 -35.95 -5.98
N THR A 29 28.57 -37.15 -6.06
CA THR A 29 28.43 -38.17 -5.02
C THR A 29 29.65 -38.17 -4.09
N PHE A 30 29.41 -37.99 -2.79
CA PHE A 30 30.41 -38.04 -1.72
C PHE A 30 30.46 -39.45 -1.10
N ALA A 31 31.65 -39.91 -0.72
CA ALA A 31 31.87 -41.26 -0.18
C ALA A 31 31.75 -41.34 1.37
N GLU A 32 31.96 -40.24 2.10
CA GLU A 32 31.85 -40.13 3.57
C GLU A 32 31.43 -38.70 4.00
N THR A 33 31.35 -38.47 5.33
CA THR A 33 30.66 -37.39 6.06
C THR A 33 31.08 -35.95 5.80
N ASP A 34 32.26 -35.69 5.20
CA ASP A 34 32.71 -34.33 4.86
C ASP A 34 32.38 -33.98 3.40
N ARG A 35 31.38 -33.11 3.23
CA ARG A 35 30.79 -32.74 1.94
C ARG A 35 31.26 -31.36 1.46
N ALA A 36 32.56 -31.20 1.20
CA ALA A 36 33.09 -29.98 0.61
C ALA A 36 33.38 -30.17 -0.88
N ILE A 37 32.97 -29.21 -1.71
CA ILE A 37 33.32 -29.13 -3.13
C ILE A 37 33.88 -27.74 -3.44
N THR A 38 34.94 -27.69 -4.24
CA THR A 38 35.44 -26.45 -4.82
C THR A 38 35.12 -26.42 -6.30
N LEU A 39 34.36 -25.42 -6.71
CA LEU A 39 34.04 -25.15 -8.11
C LEU A 39 34.82 -23.92 -8.57
N LYS A 40 35.45 -24.00 -9.74
CA LYS A 40 36.06 -22.86 -10.44
C LYS A 40 35.34 -22.70 -11.76
N TYR A 41 34.76 -21.53 -11.99
CA TYR A 41 34.03 -21.21 -13.20
C TYR A 41 34.28 -19.75 -13.56
N GLU A 42 34.20 -19.45 -14.85
CA GLU A 42 34.31 -18.11 -15.42
C GLU A 42 33.27 -17.99 -16.54
N GLY A 43 32.83 -16.76 -16.82
CA GLY A 43 31.87 -16.50 -17.87
C GLY A 43 31.27 -15.11 -17.73
N GLU A 44 30.52 -14.71 -18.76
CA GLU A 44 29.68 -13.52 -18.72
C GLU A 44 28.30 -13.94 -18.19
N PRO A 45 27.75 -13.29 -17.16
CA PRO A 45 26.40 -13.58 -16.69
C PRO A 45 25.39 -13.39 -17.82
N ALA A 46 24.57 -14.41 -18.06
CA ALA A 46 23.59 -14.38 -19.15
C ALA A 46 22.53 -13.31 -18.88
N ARG A 47 22.25 -12.45 -19.85
CA ARG A 47 21.14 -11.50 -19.77
C ARG A 47 19.83 -12.29 -19.94
N PRO A 48 18.87 -12.26 -19.00
CA PRO A 48 17.57 -12.89 -19.20
C PRO A 48 16.92 -12.35 -20.49
N HIS A 49 16.34 -13.24 -21.30
CA HIS A 49 15.77 -12.89 -22.61
C HIS A 49 14.51 -11.99 -22.52
N ASP A 50 13.87 -11.92 -21.35
CA ASP A 50 12.71 -11.08 -21.08
C ASP A 50 12.92 -10.31 -19.77
N THR A 51 13.53 -9.12 -19.85
CA THR A 51 13.38 -8.16 -18.75
C THR A 51 11.96 -7.60 -18.84
N PRO A 52 11.10 -7.73 -17.80
CA PRO A 52 9.78 -7.11 -17.85
C PRO A 52 9.91 -5.60 -18.09
N ALA A 53 9.02 -5.04 -18.90
CA ALA A 53 9.03 -3.62 -19.29
C ALA A 53 8.92 -2.64 -18.09
N ASP A 54 8.60 -3.16 -16.90
CA ASP A 54 8.55 -2.41 -15.64
C ASP A 54 9.88 -2.32 -14.88
N GLY A 55 10.92 -3.05 -15.33
CA GLY A 55 12.28 -2.97 -14.79
C GLY A 55 12.45 -3.48 -13.36
N SER A 56 11.51 -4.27 -12.84
CA SER A 56 11.46 -4.74 -11.45
C SER A 56 12.42 -5.90 -11.11
N SER A 57 12.94 -6.62 -12.11
CA SER A 57 13.98 -7.64 -11.94
C SER A 57 14.86 -7.75 -13.19
N GLY A 58 16.13 -8.11 -13.01
CA GLY A 58 17.07 -8.41 -14.10
C GLY A 58 18.42 -7.70 -13.98
N LEU A 59 19.47 -8.53 -13.92
CA LEU A 59 20.88 -8.26 -14.22
C LEU A 59 21.18 -6.86 -14.79
N ALA A 60 21.75 -5.99 -13.97
CA ALA A 60 22.20 -4.67 -14.40
C ALA A 60 23.72 -4.57 -14.30
N ILE A 61 24.47 -5.27 -15.17
CA ILE A 61 25.92 -5.06 -15.28
C ILE A 61 26.17 -3.95 -16.31
N SER A 62 26.74 -2.85 -15.86
CA SER A 62 27.12 -1.71 -16.70
C SER A 62 28.34 -1.00 -16.12
N THR A 63 28.87 -0.01 -16.85
CA THR A 63 29.89 0.89 -16.31
C THR A 63 29.36 1.77 -15.17
N GLU A 64 28.05 1.86 -14.98
CA GLU A 64 27.40 2.67 -13.95
C GLU A 64 27.07 1.90 -12.67
N GLY A 65 27.17 0.57 -12.69
CA GLY A 65 26.92 -0.28 -11.53
C GLY A 65 26.61 -1.74 -11.89
N ILE A 66 26.56 -2.57 -10.86
CA ILE A 66 26.11 -3.97 -10.88
C ILE A 66 24.97 -4.17 -9.87
N ALA A 67 24.01 -5.02 -10.23
CA ALA A 67 23.04 -5.58 -9.29
C ALA A 67 22.76 -7.02 -9.71
N LEU A 68 23.06 -7.97 -8.81
CA LEU A 68 22.93 -9.40 -8.99
C LEU A 68 22.11 -9.99 -7.83
N SER A 69 21.30 -11.00 -8.16
CA SER A 69 20.45 -11.80 -7.29
C SER A 69 20.62 -13.29 -7.59
N GLY A 70 20.01 -14.19 -6.81
CA GLY A 70 20.00 -15.62 -7.10
C GLY A 70 19.33 -15.96 -8.44
N GLN A 71 18.36 -15.14 -8.87
CA GLN A 71 17.70 -15.28 -10.17
C GLN A 71 18.64 -15.10 -11.38
N ASP A 72 19.75 -14.40 -11.18
CA ASP A 72 20.76 -14.16 -12.22
C ASP A 72 21.71 -15.37 -12.40
N VAL A 73 21.58 -16.41 -11.56
CA VAL A 73 22.34 -17.68 -11.63
C VAL A 73 23.87 -17.46 -11.69
N TRP A 74 24.36 -16.40 -11.01
CA TRP A 74 25.79 -16.03 -11.01
C TRP A 74 26.64 -16.85 -10.03
N TYR A 75 25.99 -17.63 -9.15
CA TYR A 75 26.61 -18.59 -8.25
C TYR A 75 25.96 -19.98 -8.36
N PRO A 76 26.70 -21.08 -8.07
CA PRO A 76 26.14 -22.42 -8.11
C PRO A 76 25.00 -22.61 -7.10
N VAL A 77 23.88 -23.16 -7.57
CA VAL A 77 22.68 -23.44 -6.76
C VAL A 77 22.57 -24.95 -6.52
N PHE A 78 22.42 -25.36 -5.26
CA PHE A 78 22.47 -26.76 -4.86
C PHE A 78 21.09 -27.37 -4.50
N ASP A 79 20.14 -26.57 -4.00
CA ASP A 79 18.73 -26.91 -3.75
C ASP A 79 17.87 -25.64 -3.50
N HIS A 80 16.64 -25.79 -2.98
CA HIS A 80 15.76 -24.67 -2.56
C HIS A 80 15.94 -24.23 -1.09
N GLY A 81 16.98 -24.73 -0.44
CA GLY A 81 17.32 -24.40 0.94
C GLY A 81 17.81 -22.96 1.06
N LEU A 82 17.83 -22.48 2.30
CA LEU A 82 18.49 -21.22 2.61
C LEU A 82 20.01 -21.43 2.63
N VAL A 83 20.76 -20.43 2.21
CA VAL A 83 22.22 -20.43 2.14
C VAL A 83 22.83 -19.53 3.21
N THR A 84 23.98 -19.93 3.75
CA THR A 84 24.90 -19.00 4.43
C THR A 84 26.08 -18.78 3.53
N PHE A 85 26.72 -17.61 3.61
CA PHE A 85 27.81 -17.31 2.69
C PHE A 85 28.88 -16.41 3.30
N SER A 86 30.09 -16.56 2.74
CA SER A 86 31.17 -15.58 2.79
C SER A 86 31.62 -15.34 1.36
N ILE A 87 31.67 -14.08 0.94
CA ILE A 87 32.11 -13.67 -0.39
C ILE A 87 33.24 -12.65 -0.27
N GLU A 88 34.19 -12.73 -1.20
CA GLU A 88 35.22 -11.72 -1.40
C GLU A 88 35.16 -11.27 -2.86
N VAL A 89 35.08 -9.97 -3.08
CA VAL A 89 34.91 -9.39 -4.41
C VAL A 89 36.07 -8.45 -4.70
N ARG A 90 36.68 -8.64 -5.87
CA ARG A 90 37.67 -7.75 -6.45
C ARG A 90 36.97 -6.86 -7.47
N ALA A 91 36.79 -5.59 -7.14
CA ALA A 91 36.13 -4.60 -7.97
C ALA A 91 37.13 -3.53 -8.46
N PRO A 92 36.78 -2.70 -9.45
CA PRO A 92 37.59 -1.52 -9.80
C PRO A 92 37.87 -0.62 -8.59
N ALA A 93 39.00 0.07 -8.57
CA ALA A 93 39.42 0.89 -7.42
C ALA A 93 38.41 1.97 -6.98
N SER A 94 37.62 2.50 -7.92
CA SER A 94 36.60 3.52 -7.66
C SER A 94 35.25 2.95 -7.21
N TRP A 95 35.10 1.63 -7.15
CA TRP A 95 33.84 0.98 -6.87
C TRP A 95 33.71 0.58 -5.39
N GLU A 96 32.51 0.75 -4.87
CA GLU A 96 32.06 0.04 -3.67
C GLU A 96 31.20 -1.16 -4.08
N VAL A 97 31.22 -2.19 -3.24
CA VAL A 97 30.42 -3.40 -3.41
C VAL A 97 29.75 -3.73 -2.09
N ILE A 98 28.45 -4.05 -2.16
CA ILE A 98 27.56 -4.26 -1.04
C ILE A 98 26.87 -5.62 -1.22
N SER A 99 26.81 -6.38 -0.14
CA SER A 99 26.03 -7.63 -0.03
C SER A 99 25.36 -7.69 1.34
N GLN A 100 24.68 -8.80 1.63
CA GLN A 100 24.04 -9.01 2.92
C GLN A 100 25.06 -9.19 4.07
N GLY A 101 24.62 -8.94 5.31
CA GLY A 101 25.33 -9.31 6.52
C GLY A 101 26.42 -8.33 6.93
N ARG A 102 27.59 -8.83 7.35
CA ARG A 102 28.69 -8.06 7.95
C ARG A 102 29.84 -7.89 6.95
N ARG A 103 30.46 -6.70 6.93
CA ARG A 103 31.70 -6.48 6.17
C ARG A 103 32.86 -7.19 6.86
N THR A 104 33.55 -8.07 6.14
CA THR A 104 34.73 -8.80 6.64
C THR A 104 36.03 -8.18 6.17
N THR A 105 36.04 -7.63 4.95
CA THR A 105 37.22 -6.99 4.35
C THR A 105 36.81 -5.70 3.64
N HIS A 106 37.62 -4.64 3.76
CA HIS A 106 37.54 -3.46 2.90
C HIS A 106 38.97 -2.93 2.71
N ARG A 107 39.59 -3.24 1.57
CA ARG A 107 40.97 -2.83 1.23
C ARG A 107 41.00 -2.19 -0.15
N ARG A 108 41.21 -0.87 -0.17
CA ARG A 108 41.45 -0.12 -1.41
C ARG A 108 42.91 -0.22 -1.81
N GLU A 109 43.16 -0.85 -2.95
CA GLU A 109 44.47 -0.96 -3.59
C GLU A 109 44.54 -0.02 -4.81
N ALA A 110 45.74 0.20 -5.35
CA ALA A 110 45.92 1.15 -6.46
C ALA A 110 45.09 0.83 -7.72
N ALA A 111 44.84 -0.45 -7.99
CA ALA A 111 44.12 -0.92 -9.18
C ALA A 111 42.73 -1.52 -8.90
N GLN A 112 42.45 -1.90 -7.66
CA GLN A 112 41.23 -2.64 -7.30
C GLN A 112 40.77 -2.29 -5.87
N ASN A 113 39.48 -2.44 -5.60
CA ASN A 113 38.93 -2.46 -4.26
C ASN A 113 38.56 -3.91 -3.91
N LEU A 114 39.10 -4.41 -2.79
CA LEU A 114 38.78 -5.73 -2.26
C LEU A 114 37.78 -5.60 -1.13
N VAL A 115 36.56 -6.08 -1.35
CA VAL A 115 35.46 -6.00 -0.38
C VAL A 115 34.95 -7.39 -0.06
N GLY A 116 34.87 -7.71 1.23
CA GLY A 116 34.39 -8.99 1.74
C GLY A 116 33.11 -8.82 2.55
N TRP A 117 32.15 -9.72 2.35
CA TRP A 117 30.89 -9.77 3.07
C TRP A 117 30.61 -11.19 3.55
N GLU A 118 30.00 -11.30 4.72
CA GLU A 118 29.60 -12.58 5.29
C GLU A 118 28.20 -12.46 5.93
N SER A 119 27.36 -13.44 5.63
CA SER A 119 26.07 -13.64 6.29
C SER A 119 26.03 -15.07 6.86
N PRO A 120 26.35 -15.25 8.15
CA PRO A 120 26.19 -16.53 8.83
C PRO A 120 24.71 -16.84 9.11
N GLU A 121 23.82 -15.85 8.99
CA GLU A 121 22.39 -16.03 9.03
C GLU A 121 21.90 -16.68 7.71
N PRO A 122 21.02 -17.70 7.74
CA PRO A 122 20.46 -18.30 6.52
C PRO A 122 19.69 -17.26 5.67
N GLN A 123 20.04 -17.16 4.38
CA GLN A 123 19.46 -16.27 3.38
C GLN A 123 18.76 -17.07 2.27
N ASP A 124 17.74 -16.51 1.65
CA ASP A 124 17.06 -17.11 0.50
C ASP A 124 17.88 -17.04 -0.79
N GLU A 125 18.67 -15.99 -0.96
CA GLU A 125 19.62 -15.83 -2.06
C GLU A 125 20.84 -14.96 -1.69
N ILE A 126 21.84 -14.89 -2.57
CA ILE A 126 23.00 -14.00 -2.42
C ILE A 126 22.83 -12.80 -3.35
N HIS A 127 22.76 -11.60 -2.78
CA HIS A 127 22.72 -10.36 -3.52
C HIS A 127 24.11 -9.73 -3.62
N LEU A 128 24.41 -9.14 -4.76
CA LEU A 128 25.61 -8.35 -4.95
C LEU A 128 25.29 -7.07 -5.72
N VAL A 129 25.51 -5.93 -5.08
CA VAL A 129 25.29 -4.61 -5.67
C VAL A 129 26.58 -3.82 -5.60
N GLY A 130 26.88 -3.01 -6.60
CA GLY A 130 28.09 -2.20 -6.59
C GLY A 130 28.14 -1.15 -7.68
N GLY A 131 29.10 -0.25 -7.57
CA GLY A 131 29.26 0.85 -8.51
C GLY A 131 30.18 1.95 -7.96
N PRO A 132 30.39 3.03 -8.73
CA PRO A 132 31.14 4.21 -8.27
C PRO A 132 30.31 4.97 -7.23
N LEU A 133 30.39 4.55 -5.97
CA LEU A 133 29.59 5.04 -4.86
C LEU A 133 30.49 5.64 -3.78
N THR A 134 29.95 6.63 -3.08
CA THR A 134 30.54 7.26 -1.90
C THR A 134 29.88 6.68 -0.66
N GLU A 135 30.66 6.06 0.21
CA GLU A 135 30.21 5.45 1.46
C GLU A 135 30.16 6.47 2.60
N TYR A 136 29.08 6.41 3.38
CA TYR A 136 28.89 7.10 4.66
C TYR A 136 28.46 6.06 5.70
N THR A 137 28.96 6.18 6.93
CA THR A 137 28.64 5.22 8.01
C THR A 137 28.38 5.91 9.34
N ARG A 138 27.57 5.27 10.18
CA ARG A 138 27.29 5.70 11.55
C ARG A 138 26.94 4.48 12.42
N ASP A 139 27.30 4.52 13.71
CA ASP A 139 26.75 3.56 14.67
C ASP A 139 25.28 3.88 14.95
N ALA A 140 24.44 2.85 14.94
CA ALA A 140 23.01 2.92 15.20
C ALA A 140 22.63 1.92 16.30
N GLY A 141 23.27 2.04 17.47
CA GLY A 141 22.98 1.19 18.63
C GLY A 141 23.56 -0.21 18.49
N GLY A 142 24.81 -0.32 18.02
CA GLY A 142 25.50 -1.60 17.78
C GLY A 142 25.19 -2.25 16.42
N VAL A 143 24.36 -1.60 15.59
CA VAL A 143 24.19 -1.90 14.16
C VAL A 143 24.94 -0.84 13.36
N THR A 144 25.69 -1.24 12.33
CA THR A 144 26.32 -0.27 11.42
C THR A 144 25.30 0.24 10.42
N ALA A 145 24.88 1.50 10.54
CA ALA A 145 24.10 2.18 9.50
C ALA A 145 25.05 2.66 8.39
N MET A 146 24.65 2.42 7.14
CA MET A 146 25.42 2.83 5.96
C MET A 146 24.53 3.54 4.94
N ALA A 147 25.10 4.52 4.24
CA ALA A 147 24.51 5.12 3.06
C ALA A 147 25.54 5.14 1.93
N PHE A 148 25.14 4.72 0.73
CA PHE A 148 25.98 4.72 -0.46
C PHE A 148 25.35 5.62 -1.52
N LEU A 149 26.05 6.69 -1.90
CA LEU A 149 25.56 7.70 -2.84
C LEU A 149 26.44 7.78 -4.08
N ARG A 150 25.84 7.91 -5.26
CA ARG A 150 26.53 8.08 -6.55
C ARG A 150 27.20 9.45 -6.63
N THR A 151 26.55 10.48 -6.08
CA THR A 151 27.11 11.82 -5.95
C THR A 151 27.30 12.12 -4.47
N PRO A 152 28.49 12.54 -4.01
CA PRO A 152 28.71 12.90 -2.62
C PRO A 152 27.71 13.97 -2.13
N ASP A 153 27.00 13.67 -1.05
CA ASP A 153 26.06 14.58 -0.39
C ASP A 153 25.95 14.18 1.10
N GLN A 154 26.68 14.89 1.96
CA GLN A 154 26.73 14.59 3.39
C GLN A 154 25.38 14.80 4.08
N ALA A 155 24.63 15.84 3.70
CA ALA A 155 23.36 16.16 4.35
C ALA A 155 22.28 15.12 4.04
N LEU A 156 22.25 14.66 2.79
CA LEU A 156 21.39 13.56 2.38
C LEU A 156 21.76 12.26 3.10
N ALA A 157 23.05 11.91 3.13
CA ALA A 157 23.54 10.73 3.83
C ALA A 157 23.19 10.76 5.32
N ASP A 158 23.40 11.88 5.99
CA ASP A 158 23.08 12.06 7.41
C ASP A 158 21.58 11.87 7.67
N SER A 159 20.71 12.38 6.80
CA SER A 159 19.25 12.19 6.91
C SER A 159 18.85 10.72 6.87
N TYR A 160 19.48 9.92 6.00
CA TYR A 160 19.24 8.47 5.90
C TYR A 160 19.85 7.69 7.07
N LEU A 161 21.05 8.05 7.52
CA LEU A 161 21.70 7.43 8.67
C LEU A 161 20.89 7.68 9.96
N ASP A 162 20.36 8.89 10.15
CA ASP A 162 19.49 9.23 11.29
C ASP A 162 18.15 8.50 11.23
N ALA A 163 17.53 8.43 10.04
CA ALA A 163 16.32 7.66 9.85
C ALA A 163 16.55 6.17 10.12
N THR A 164 17.68 5.61 9.67
CA THR A 164 18.06 4.21 9.95
C THR A 164 18.10 3.96 11.44
N GLY A 165 18.86 4.77 12.20
CA GLY A 165 18.96 4.60 13.65
C GLY A 165 17.61 4.69 14.36
N ARG A 166 16.77 5.67 13.97
CA ARG A 166 15.43 5.86 14.53
C ARG A 166 14.53 4.63 14.30
N TYR A 167 14.47 4.12 13.07
CA TYR A 167 13.58 3.02 12.73
C TYR A 167 14.08 1.67 13.21
N LEU A 168 15.41 1.44 13.22
CA LEU A 168 15.99 0.28 13.88
C LEU A 168 15.64 0.24 15.37
N ALA A 169 15.70 1.38 16.06
CA ALA A 169 15.31 1.47 17.46
C ALA A 169 13.81 1.21 17.67
N LEU A 170 12.95 1.83 16.85
CA LEU A 170 11.49 1.63 16.89
C LEU A 170 11.13 0.15 16.71
N TYR A 171 11.61 -0.49 15.64
CA TYR A 171 11.26 -1.86 15.32
C TYR A 171 11.91 -2.86 16.26
N SER A 172 13.12 -2.57 16.76
CA SER A 172 13.73 -3.40 17.80
C SER A 172 12.92 -3.39 19.10
N ALA A 173 12.38 -2.23 19.49
CA ALA A 173 11.50 -2.13 20.65
C ALA A 173 10.16 -2.86 20.43
N LEU A 174 9.62 -2.85 19.21
CA LEU A 174 8.37 -3.52 18.88
C LEU A 174 8.51 -5.04 18.77
N LEU A 175 9.53 -5.52 18.04
CA LEU A 175 9.60 -6.89 17.51
C LEU A 175 10.76 -7.71 18.07
N GLY A 176 11.69 -7.09 18.77
CA GLY A 176 12.92 -7.71 19.26
C GLY A 176 14.15 -7.32 18.42
N PRO A 177 15.37 -7.69 18.87
CA PRO A 177 16.61 -7.17 18.32
C PRO A 177 16.75 -7.32 16.80
N TYR A 178 17.31 -6.31 16.16
CA TYR A 178 17.60 -6.32 14.72
C TYR A 178 18.42 -7.56 14.31
N PRO A 179 18.02 -8.30 13.26
CA PRO A 179 18.60 -9.62 13.00
C PRO A 179 20.00 -9.64 12.38
N TYR A 180 20.51 -8.51 11.87
CA TYR A 180 21.78 -8.41 11.15
C TYR A 180 22.78 -7.47 11.83
N LYS A 181 23.99 -7.35 11.28
CA LYS A 181 25.05 -6.47 11.80
C LYS A 181 25.09 -5.09 11.16
N LYS A 182 24.48 -4.91 9.98
CA LYS A 182 24.39 -3.63 9.29
C LYS A 182 23.00 -3.43 8.71
N PHE A 183 22.65 -2.18 8.45
CA PHE A 183 21.63 -1.83 7.46
C PHE A 183 22.19 -0.76 6.52
N ALA A 184 22.01 -0.92 5.21
CA ALA A 184 22.50 0.05 4.23
C ALA A 184 21.38 0.59 3.33
N MET A 185 21.33 1.91 3.12
CA MET A 185 20.65 2.51 1.96
C MET A 185 21.65 2.62 0.82
N VAL A 186 21.30 2.14 -0.36
CA VAL A 186 22.16 2.20 -1.55
C VAL A 186 21.43 2.92 -2.67
N GLU A 187 22.01 4.02 -3.17
CA GLU A 187 21.49 4.76 -4.32
C GLU A 187 21.58 3.89 -5.58
N ASN A 188 20.44 3.66 -6.21
CA ASN A 188 20.29 2.81 -7.36
C ASN A 188 20.35 3.62 -8.67
N VAL A 189 20.94 3.03 -9.71
CA VAL A 189 20.91 3.54 -11.09
C VAL A 189 19.49 3.56 -11.67
N ARG A 190 18.65 2.63 -11.23
CA ARG A 190 17.25 2.53 -11.66
C ARG A 190 16.36 3.19 -10.62
N GLU A 191 15.28 3.82 -11.07
CA GLU A 191 14.30 4.46 -10.19
C GLU A 191 13.34 3.43 -9.54
N THR A 192 13.91 2.39 -8.92
CA THR A 192 13.20 1.32 -8.24
C THR A 192 13.53 1.33 -6.74
N GLY A 193 12.58 0.84 -5.94
CA GLY A 193 12.75 0.54 -4.52
C GLY A 193 12.74 -0.97 -4.32
N TYR A 194 13.74 -1.52 -3.63
CA TYR A 194 13.79 -2.96 -3.36
C TYR A 194 14.54 -3.26 -2.05
N GLY A 195 13.87 -3.92 -1.12
CA GLY A 195 14.42 -4.29 0.19
C GLY A 195 15.05 -5.67 0.19
N MET A 196 16.35 -5.73 0.44
CA MET A 196 17.11 -6.97 0.64
C MET A 196 17.38 -7.22 2.13
N PRO A 197 17.82 -8.43 2.51
CA PRO A 197 18.32 -8.64 3.86
C PRO A 197 19.51 -7.72 4.14
N SER A 198 19.41 -6.90 5.19
CA SER A 198 20.43 -5.92 5.64
C SER A 198 20.74 -4.73 4.73
N PHE A 199 19.99 -4.48 3.66
CA PHE A 199 20.11 -3.26 2.86
C PHE A 199 18.91 -3.04 1.93
N THR A 200 18.75 -1.83 1.40
CA THR A 200 17.71 -1.49 0.42
C THR A 200 18.29 -0.66 -0.72
N LEU A 201 17.78 -0.88 -1.93
CA LEU A 201 18.08 -0.06 -3.10
C LEU A 201 16.98 0.99 -3.26
N LEU A 202 17.38 2.25 -3.46
CA LEU A 202 16.44 3.33 -3.73
C LEU A 202 16.93 4.18 -4.92
N GLY A 203 16.01 4.49 -5.83
CA GLY A 203 16.27 5.31 -7.00
C GLY A 203 16.87 6.69 -6.70
N SER A 204 17.70 7.18 -7.61
CA SER A 204 18.39 8.47 -7.47
C SER A 204 17.41 9.63 -7.27
N THR A 205 16.33 9.70 -8.04
CA THR A 205 15.30 10.74 -7.86
C THR A 205 14.53 10.51 -6.56
N VAL A 206 14.21 9.25 -6.27
CA VAL A 206 13.42 8.86 -5.08
C VAL A 206 14.11 9.29 -3.80
N ILE A 207 15.42 9.05 -3.64
CA ILE A 207 16.09 9.36 -2.37
C ILE A 207 16.10 10.85 -2.00
N ARG A 208 15.90 11.73 -2.98
CA ARG A 208 15.88 13.18 -2.79
C ARG A 208 14.49 13.72 -2.45
N LEU A 209 13.46 12.88 -2.42
CA LEU A 209 12.10 13.25 -2.04
C LEU A 209 11.94 13.21 -0.51
N PRO A 210 11.69 14.34 0.18
CA PRO A 210 11.72 14.38 1.65
C PRO A 210 10.74 13.42 2.34
N PHE A 211 9.60 13.13 1.70
CA PHE A 211 8.59 12.27 2.29
C PHE A 211 9.02 10.81 2.40
N ILE A 212 9.98 10.35 1.59
CA ILE A 212 10.45 8.95 1.55
C ILE A 212 10.98 8.50 2.90
N LEU A 213 11.68 9.39 3.63
CA LEU A 213 12.19 9.14 4.97
C LEU A 213 11.08 8.81 5.98
N THR A 214 9.81 9.12 5.69
CA THR A 214 8.68 8.89 6.59
C THR A 214 7.53 8.11 5.96
N SER A 215 7.72 7.59 4.74
CA SER A 215 6.77 6.71 4.06
C SER A 215 7.43 5.37 3.72
N SER A 216 8.17 5.28 2.62
CA SER A 216 8.67 4.02 2.08
C SER A 216 9.92 3.52 2.80
N TYR A 217 10.82 4.42 3.22
CA TYR A 217 12.05 4.00 3.87
C TYR A 217 11.86 3.19 5.17
N PRO A 218 10.97 3.58 6.11
CA PRO A 218 10.66 2.74 7.26
C PRO A 218 10.09 1.36 6.88
N HIS A 219 9.28 1.29 5.81
CA HIS A 219 8.77 0.03 5.26
C HIS A 219 9.90 -0.91 4.85
N GLU A 220 10.88 -0.41 4.09
CA GLU A 220 12.06 -1.17 3.65
C GLU A 220 12.91 -1.66 4.83
N ILE A 221 13.08 -0.83 5.87
CA ILE A 221 13.80 -1.24 7.08
C ILE A 221 13.05 -2.37 7.79
N LEU A 222 11.73 -2.25 7.93
CA LEU A 222 10.91 -3.23 8.63
C LEU A 222 10.91 -4.61 7.94
N HIS A 223 11.12 -4.68 6.62
CA HIS A 223 11.27 -5.96 5.92
C HIS A 223 12.41 -6.84 6.47
N ASN A 224 13.36 -6.27 7.19
CA ASN A 224 14.41 -7.03 7.87
C ASN A 224 13.88 -7.94 8.99
N TRP A 225 12.68 -7.69 9.52
CA TRP A 225 11.96 -8.63 10.37
C TRP A 225 11.02 -9.51 9.55
N TRP A 226 10.28 -8.93 8.59
CA TRP A 226 9.25 -9.61 7.79
C TRP A 226 9.59 -9.65 6.30
N GLY A 227 9.77 -10.84 5.73
CA GLY A 227 10.22 -11.01 4.35
C GLY A 227 11.70 -11.35 4.27
N ASN A 228 12.57 -10.65 5.01
CA ASN A 228 14.01 -10.94 5.04
C ASN A 228 14.46 -11.60 6.36
N GLY A 229 13.79 -11.31 7.49
CA GLY A 229 14.09 -11.94 8.78
C GLY A 229 13.28 -13.21 9.05
N VAL A 230 12.02 -13.22 8.64
CA VAL A 230 11.16 -14.40 8.51
C VAL A 230 10.70 -14.42 7.06
N PHE A 231 11.15 -15.43 6.31
CA PHE A 231 10.89 -15.53 4.89
C PHE A 231 9.44 -15.93 4.64
N VAL A 232 8.90 -15.46 3.52
CA VAL A 232 7.56 -15.83 3.08
C VAL A 232 7.61 -17.20 2.41
N ASP A 233 6.76 -18.11 2.84
CA ASP A 233 6.37 -19.25 2.00
C ASP A 233 5.33 -18.76 0.98
N VAL A 234 5.79 -18.52 -0.24
CA VAL A 234 4.98 -17.90 -1.30
C VAL A 234 3.77 -18.74 -1.67
N ASP A 235 3.80 -20.06 -1.50
CA ASP A 235 2.67 -20.92 -1.81
C ASP A 235 1.48 -20.65 -0.87
N GLY A 236 1.77 -20.30 0.37
CA GLY A 236 0.79 -19.90 1.39
C GLY A 236 0.32 -18.44 1.31
N GLY A 237 0.87 -17.64 0.39
CA GLY A 237 0.55 -16.23 0.19
C GLY A 237 1.47 -15.27 0.94
N ASN A 238 1.76 -14.12 0.31
CA ASN A 238 2.66 -13.12 0.85
C ASN A 238 1.98 -12.29 1.97
N TRP A 239 2.19 -12.74 3.21
CA TRP A 239 1.69 -12.06 4.40
C TRP A 239 2.54 -10.86 4.82
N SER A 240 3.80 -10.80 4.38
CA SER A 240 4.77 -9.82 4.87
C SER A 240 4.40 -8.40 4.46
N GLU A 241 3.97 -8.18 3.22
CA GLU A 241 3.61 -6.85 2.69
C GLU A 241 2.52 -6.17 3.54
N GLY A 242 1.45 -6.90 3.85
CA GLY A 242 0.35 -6.38 4.66
C GLY A 242 0.75 -6.08 6.10
N LEU A 243 1.60 -6.93 6.69
CA LEU A 243 2.06 -6.74 8.07
C LEU A 243 3.06 -5.58 8.15
N THR A 244 3.97 -5.47 7.19
CA THR A 244 4.92 -4.37 7.05
C THR A 244 4.17 -3.05 6.82
N ALA A 245 3.20 -3.01 5.91
CA ALA A 245 2.36 -1.83 5.70
C ALA A 245 1.60 -1.41 6.96
N TYR A 246 1.17 -2.38 7.79
CA TYR A 246 0.50 -2.08 9.05
C TYR A 246 1.45 -1.47 10.10
N LEU A 247 2.62 -2.07 10.26
CA LEU A 247 3.59 -1.70 11.30
C LEU A 247 4.57 -0.59 10.89
N ALA A 248 4.59 -0.18 9.61
CA ALA A 248 5.32 0.98 9.12
C ALA A 248 4.36 2.07 8.66
N ASP A 249 3.70 1.87 7.52
CA ASP A 249 2.95 2.93 6.84
C ASP A 249 1.78 3.42 7.70
N HIS A 250 0.93 2.50 8.18
CA HIS A 250 -0.19 2.85 9.04
C HIS A 250 0.28 3.31 10.42
N LEU A 251 1.23 2.62 11.06
CA LEU A 251 1.72 2.98 12.39
C LEU A 251 2.27 4.42 12.44
N ILE A 252 3.05 4.83 11.44
CA ILE A 252 3.59 6.20 11.39
C ILE A 252 2.47 7.24 11.25
N GLN A 253 1.42 6.94 10.49
CA GLN A 253 0.24 7.82 10.43
C GLN A 253 -0.54 7.79 11.74
N GLU A 254 -0.67 6.63 12.40
CA GLU A 254 -1.31 6.50 13.72
C GLU A 254 -0.58 7.33 14.78
N GLN A 255 0.75 7.32 14.81
CA GLN A 255 1.58 8.18 15.67
C GLN A 255 1.35 9.68 15.42
N ARG A 256 0.98 10.05 14.20
CA ARG A 256 0.64 11.42 13.79
C ARG A 256 -0.84 11.78 13.98
N GLY A 257 -1.63 10.88 14.56
CA GLY A 257 -3.08 11.06 14.73
C GLY A 257 -3.90 10.87 13.46
N ALA A 258 -3.30 10.40 12.36
CA ALA A 258 -3.93 10.19 11.05
C ALA A 258 -4.25 8.71 10.76
N GLY A 259 -4.31 7.89 11.81
CA GLY A 259 -4.48 6.44 11.66
C GLY A 259 -5.85 6.03 11.10
N ALA A 260 -6.92 6.73 11.47
CA ALA A 260 -8.27 6.44 10.98
C ALA A 260 -8.42 6.84 9.51
N GLU A 261 -7.83 7.96 9.11
CA GLU A 261 -7.78 8.44 7.73
C GLU A 261 -7.01 7.47 6.83
N TYR A 262 -5.90 6.90 7.33
CA TYR A 262 -5.16 5.89 6.57
C TYR A 262 -5.97 4.61 6.35
N ARG A 263 -6.68 4.13 7.39
CA ARG A 263 -7.58 2.97 7.27
C ARG A 263 -8.72 3.24 6.31
N ARG A 264 -9.39 4.39 6.41
CA ARG A 264 -10.43 4.81 5.46
C ARG A 264 -9.90 4.80 4.03
N ALA A 265 -8.70 5.35 3.79
CA ALA A 265 -8.09 5.38 2.46
C ALA A 265 -7.81 3.96 1.91
N ALA A 266 -7.37 3.03 2.77
CA ALA A 266 -7.19 1.63 2.39
C ALA A 266 -8.52 0.96 2.01
N LEU A 267 -9.58 1.17 2.80
CA LEU A 267 -10.92 0.64 2.52
C LEU A 267 -11.54 1.26 1.26
N GLN A 268 -11.34 2.57 1.02
CA GLN A 268 -11.76 3.26 -0.20
C GLN A 268 -11.07 2.66 -1.42
N LYS A 269 -9.75 2.45 -1.35
CA LYS A 269 -9.00 1.81 -2.44
C LYS A 269 -9.53 0.40 -2.75
N TYR A 270 -9.86 -0.38 -1.72
CA TYR A 270 -10.48 -1.69 -1.92
C TYR A 270 -11.86 -1.57 -2.59
N ALA A 271 -12.72 -0.66 -2.13
CA ALA A 271 -14.04 -0.43 -2.73
C ALA A 271 -13.97 0.04 -4.20
N ASP A 272 -12.99 0.89 -4.54
CA ASP A 272 -12.86 1.49 -5.87
C ASP A 272 -12.24 0.54 -6.91
N TYR A 273 -11.26 -0.29 -6.52
CA TYR A 273 -10.47 -1.09 -7.48
C TYR A 273 -10.78 -2.58 -7.47
N VAL A 274 -11.40 -3.11 -6.41
CA VAL A 274 -11.64 -4.54 -6.25
C VAL A 274 -13.11 -4.84 -6.55
N ALA A 275 -13.47 -4.96 -7.83
CA ALA A 275 -14.75 -5.54 -8.22
C ALA A 275 -14.76 -7.07 -7.97
N GLU A 276 -15.93 -7.72 -7.99
CA GLU A 276 -16.07 -9.15 -7.68
C GLU A 276 -15.13 -10.04 -8.55
N ALA A 277 -14.99 -9.71 -9.83
CA ALA A 277 -14.10 -10.43 -10.75
C ALA A 277 -12.59 -10.18 -10.52
N LYS A 278 -12.21 -9.22 -9.67
CA LYS A 278 -10.81 -8.85 -9.37
C LYS A 278 -10.42 -9.15 -7.92
N ASP A 279 -11.34 -9.64 -7.10
CA ASP A 279 -11.06 -10.02 -5.73
C ASP A 279 -10.51 -11.45 -5.65
N PHE A 280 -9.65 -11.69 -4.66
CA PHE A 280 -9.01 -12.98 -4.45
C PHE A 280 -8.63 -13.19 -2.97
N PRO A 281 -8.52 -14.45 -2.51
CA PRO A 281 -7.98 -14.76 -1.19
C PRO A 281 -6.55 -14.22 -1.00
N LEU A 282 -6.23 -13.72 0.20
CA LEU A 282 -4.86 -13.27 0.51
C LEU A 282 -3.83 -14.41 0.43
N THR A 283 -4.24 -15.66 0.63
CA THR A 283 -3.38 -16.83 0.42
C THR A 283 -2.93 -17.00 -1.03
N GLN A 284 -3.58 -16.34 -2.00
CA GLN A 284 -3.17 -16.30 -3.40
C GLN A 284 -2.33 -15.06 -3.75
N PHE A 285 -2.18 -14.10 -2.84
CA PHE A 285 -1.35 -12.93 -3.08
C PHE A 285 0.12 -13.34 -3.20
N ARG A 286 0.80 -12.85 -4.25
CA ARG A 286 2.24 -13.09 -4.49
C ARG A 286 3.01 -11.78 -4.49
N ALA A 287 2.61 -10.89 -5.40
CA ALA A 287 3.17 -9.56 -5.54
C ALA A 287 2.13 -8.59 -6.12
N ARG A 288 2.37 -7.31 -5.91
CA ARG A 288 1.60 -6.23 -6.53
C ARG A 288 1.94 -6.12 -8.02
N HIS A 289 0.90 -6.07 -8.85
CA HIS A 289 1.02 -5.81 -10.29
C HIS A 289 -0.14 -4.95 -10.84
N SER A 290 -1.08 -4.57 -9.98
CA SER A 290 -2.21 -3.70 -10.30
C SER A 290 -2.75 -3.00 -9.04
N ALA A 291 -3.56 -1.96 -9.22
CA ALA A 291 -4.23 -1.28 -8.10
C ALA A 291 -5.13 -2.22 -7.28
N ALA A 292 -5.77 -3.22 -7.92
CA ALA A 292 -6.58 -4.22 -7.25
C ALA A 292 -5.72 -5.13 -6.37
N THR A 293 -4.60 -5.64 -6.92
CA THR A 293 -3.70 -6.52 -6.15
C THR A 293 -3.02 -5.80 -4.99
N GLU A 294 -2.76 -4.50 -5.14
CA GLU A 294 -2.27 -3.65 -4.05
C GLU A 294 -3.35 -3.46 -2.96
N ALA A 295 -4.59 -3.17 -3.37
CA ALA A 295 -5.70 -3.00 -2.44
C ALA A 295 -6.00 -4.27 -1.64
N VAL A 296 -5.85 -5.45 -2.24
CA VAL A 296 -5.96 -6.74 -1.56
C VAL A 296 -4.71 -7.02 -0.71
N GLY A 297 -3.55 -7.19 -1.35
CA GLY A 297 -2.32 -7.66 -0.69
C GLY A 297 -1.77 -6.74 0.40
N TYR A 298 -1.93 -5.42 0.25
CA TYR A 298 -1.53 -4.44 1.26
C TYR A 298 -2.74 -3.96 2.06
N GLY A 299 -3.78 -3.44 1.38
CA GLY A 299 -4.92 -2.80 2.04
C GLY A 299 -5.76 -3.75 2.91
N LYS A 300 -6.29 -4.83 2.32
CA LYS A 300 -7.07 -5.84 3.06
C LYS A 300 -6.21 -6.50 4.14
N ALA A 301 -4.99 -6.93 3.83
CA ALA A 301 -4.12 -7.57 4.80
C ALA A 301 -3.81 -6.67 6.01
N LEU A 302 -3.49 -5.40 5.78
CA LEU A 302 -3.28 -4.40 6.83
C LEU A 302 -4.52 -4.24 7.73
N MET A 303 -5.70 -4.15 7.13
CA MET A 303 -6.95 -4.04 7.89
C MET A 303 -7.26 -5.30 8.70
N VAL A 304 -6.89 -6.48 8.20
CA VAL A 304 -6.98 -7.74 8.95
C VAL A 304 -6.04 -7.73 10.16
N PHE A 305 -4.80 -7.29 10.01
CA PHE A 305 -3.90 -7.14 11.16
C PHE A 305 -4.38 -6.10 12.17
N HIS A 306 -4.98 -5.00 11.68
CA HIS A 306 -5.65 -4.03 12.56
C HIS A 306 -6.78 -4.68 13.35
N LEU A 307 -7.69 -5.39 12.69
CA LEU A 307 -8.78 -6.13 13.33
C LEU A 307 -8.28 -7.07 14.43
N VAL A 308 -7.24 -7.87 14.13
CA VAL A 308 -6.65 -8.79 15.09
C VAL A 308 -6.05 -8.03 16.27
N ARG A 309 -5.29 -6.95 16.04
CA ARG A 309 -4.78 -6.11 17.15
C ARG A 309 -5.92 -5.57 18.01
N ARG A 310 -7.03 -5.12 17.42
CA ARG A 310 -8.20 -4.63 18.19
C ARG A 310 -8.89 -5.73 19.01
N GLU A 311 -8.83 -6.97 18.53
CA GLU A 311 -9.36 -8.12 19.25
C GLU A 311 -8.44 -8.58 20.39
N LEU A 312 -7.12 -8.62 20.17
CA LEU A 312 -6.14 -9.09 21.15
C LEU A 312 -5.75 -8.04 22.19
N GLY A 313 -5.78 -6.76 21.80
CA GLY A 313 -5.11 -5.68 22.51
C GLY A 313 -3.60 -5.62 22.19
N ASP A 314 -3.03 -4.43 22.35
CA ASP A 314 -1.67 -4.08 21.90
C ASP A 314 -0.60 -5.00 22.49
N ASP A 315 -0.65 -5.26 23.80
CA ASP A 315 0.38 -6.06 24.47
C ASP A 315 0.39 -7.52 24.00
N ALA A 316 -0.78 -8.14 23.84
CA ALA A 316 -0.88 -9.53 23.37
C ALA A 316 -0.49 -9.65 21.89
N PHE A 317 -0.86 -8.66 21.08
CA PHE A 317 -0.46 -8.58 19.68
C PHE A 317 1.06 -8.49 19.53
N LEU A 318 1.73 -7.59 20.26
CA LEU A 318 3.18 -7.46 20.20
C LEU A 318 3.91 -8.68 20.75
N ARG A 319 3.41 -9.30 21.83
CA ARG A 319 3.98 -10.56 22.33
C ARG A 319 3.89 -11.68 21.29
N ALA A 320 2.76 -11.80 20.60
CA ALA A 320 2.58 -12.78 19.53
C ALA A 320 3.59 -12.57 18.39
N LEU A 321 3.75 -11.33 17.93
CA LEU A 321 4.69 -11.00 16.85
C LEU A 321 6.15 -11.25 17.25
N ARG A 322 6.55 -10.89 18.48
CA ARG A 322 7.89 -11.19 19.00
C ARG A 322 8.14 -12.69 19.04
N GLY A 323 7.20 -13.47 19.59
CA GLY A 323 7.30 -14.93 19.63
C GLY A 323 7.34 -15.56 18.24
N PHE A 324 6.55 -15.03 17.30
CA PHE A 324 6.56 -15.47 15.90
C PHE A 324 7.91 -15.20 15.24
N PHE A 325 8.47 -14.00 15.42
CA PHE A 325 9.80 -13.65 14.92
C PHE A 325 10.86 -14.57 15.51
N GLU A 326 10.90 -14.77 16.82
CA GLU A 326 11.86 -15.67 17.48
C GLU A 326 11.76 -17.11 16.97
N GLN A 327 10.55 -17.62 16.78
CA GLN A 327 10.31 -19.00 16.34
C GLN A 327 10.69 -19.23 14.87
N PHE A 328 10.41 -18.26 13.99
CA PHE A 328 10.57 -18.39 12.54
C PHE A 328 11.75 -17.60 11.99
N ARG A 329 12.61 -17.01 12.83
CA ARG A 329 13.79 -16.29 12.39
C ARG A 329 14.65 -17.15 11.45
N PHE A 330 14.88 -16.63 10.25
CA PHE A 330 15.56 -17.27 9.13
C PHE A 330 14.93 -18.61 8.73
N ARG A 331 13.60 -18.67 8.73
CA ARG A 331 12.78 -19.78 8.21
C ARG A 331 11.65 -19.21 7.37
N ARG A 332 11.06 -20.07 6.54
CA ARG A 332 9.85 -19.74 5.78
C ARG A 332 8.61 -19.92 6.65
N ALA A 333 7.64 -19.02 6.50
CA ALA A 333 6.37 -19.06 7.22
C ALA A 333 5.20 -18.70 6.32
N THR A 334 4.03 -19.24 6.64
CA THR A 334 2.74 -19.01 5.97
C THR A 334 1.82 -18.13 6.83
N PHE A 335 0.69 -17.68 6.27
CA PHE A 335 -0.41 -17.09 7.05
C PHE A 335 -0.90 -18.01 8.18
N ALA A 336 -0.90 -19.32 7.98
CA ALA A 336 -1.35 -20.28 9.00
C ALA A 336 -0.38 -20.38 10.19
N ASP A 337 0.92 -20.20 9.95
CA ASP A 337 1.93 -20.14 11.01
C ASP A 337 1.75 -18.88 11.88
N LEU A 338 1.57 -17.74 11.22
CA LEU A 338 1.31 -16.46 11.88
C LEU A 338 0.00 -16.48 12.67
N ASP A 339 -1.06 -17.08 12.11
CA ASP A 339 -2.34 -17.26 12.80
C ASP A 339 -2.19 -18.08 14.09
N ARG A 340 -1.43 -19.18 14.05
CA ARG A 340 -1.17 -19.98 15.26
C ARG A 340 -0.41 -19.20 16.32
N ALA A 341 0.56 -18.37 15.94
CA ALA A 341 1.27 -17.51 16.88
C ALA A 341 0.34 -16.47 17.53
N LEU A 342 -0.52 -15.83 16.73
CA LEU A 342 -1.52 -14.86 17.20
C LEU A 342 -2.55 -15.50 18.14
N ALA A 343 -3.11 -16.66 17.76
CA ALA A 343 -4.11 -17.36 18.55
C ALA A 343 -3.55 -17.88 19.88
N SER A 344 -2.31 -18.40 19.86
CA SER A 344 -1.64 -18.93 21.06
C SER A 344 -1.36 -17.86 22.11
N ALA A 345 -1.09 -16.61 21.69
CA ALA A 345 -0.80 -15.50 22.60
C ALA A 345 -1.97 -15.14 23.54
N VAL A 346 -3.19 -15.58 23.22
CA VAL A 346 -4.40 -15.40 24.04
C VAL A 346 -5.09 -16.72 24.39
N GLY A 347 -4.41 -17.86 24.21
CA GLY A 347 -4.95 -19.18 24.55
C GLY A 347 -6.19 -19.58 23.75
N ARG A 348 -6.35 -19.05 22.53
CA ARG A 348 -7.51 -19.30 21.68
C ARG A 348 -7.28 -20.51 20.78
N THR A 349 -8.31 -21.33 20.61
CA THR A 349 -8.28 -22.54 19.77
C THR A 349 -8.76 -22.31 18.33
N GLY A 350 -9.54 -21.25 18.10
CA GLY A 350 -10.05 -20.89 16.77
C GLY A 350 -9.16 -19.85 16.06
N SER A 351 -9.09 -19.96 14.74
CA SER A 351 -8.33 -19.04 13.89
C SER A 351 -8.81 -17.58 14.00
N LEU A 352 -7.85 -16.65 13.93
CA LEU A 352 -8.05 -15.20 13.87
C LEU A 352 -7.95 -14.67 12.43
N LEU A 353 -7.10 -15.29 11.60
CA LEU A 353 -6.81 -14.87 10.23
C LEU A 353 -7.60 -15.65 9.16
N ALA A 354 -7.78 -16.97 9.32
CA ALA A 354 -8.37 -17.84 8.29
C ALA A 354 -9.69 -17.30 7.68
N PRO A 355 -10.65 -16.78 8.48
CA PRO A 355 -11.89 -16.23 7.93
C PRO A 355 -11.69 -15.08 6.93
N TRP A 356 -10.55 -14.38 7.01
CA TRP A 356 -10.24 -13.19 6.23
C TRP A 356 -9.25 -13.46 5.10
N VAL A 357 -8.33 -14.41 5.28
CA VAL A 357 -7.22 -14.64 4.34
C VAL A 357 -7.53 -15.74 3.31
N GLU A 358 -8.38 -16.70 3.65
CA GLU A 358 -8.68 -17.86 2.78
C GLU A 358 -9.81 -17.60 1.78
N LYS A 359 -10.55 -16.49 1.94
CA LYS A 359 -11.71 -16.15 1.11
C LYS A 359 -11.62 -14.74 0.56
N ALA A 360 -12.05 -14.60 -0.70
CA ALA A 360 -12.36 -13.31 -1.28
C ALA A 360 -13.62 -12.71 -0.64
N GLY A 361 -13.82 -11.41 -0.82
CA GLY A 361 -14.95 -10.65 -0.31
C GLY A 361 -14.62 -9.81 0.92
N ALA A 362 -15.58 -8.95 1.26
CA ALA A 362 -15.62 -8.12 2.45
C ALA A 362 -17.07 -7.99 2.94
N PRO A 363 -17.32 -7.85 4.26
CA PRO A 363 -18.64 -7.50 4.76
C PRO A 363 -19.05 -6.10 4.27
N ALA A 364 -20.34 -5.90 4.05
CA ALA A 364 -20.95 -4.59 3.86
C ALA A 364 -21.98 -4.41 4.96
N LEU A 365 -22.03 -3.25 5.61
CA LEU A 365 -22.84 -3.03 6.79
C LEU A 365 -23.81 -1.86 6.58
N LYS A 366 -24.97 -1.95 7.22
CA LYS A 366 -25.95 -0.87 7.28
C LYS A 366 -26.62 -0.83 8.65
N VAL A 367 -26.91 0.37 9.13
CA VAL A 367 -27.70 0.62 10.33
C VAL A 367 -29.07 1.15 9.91
N SER A 368 -30.11 0.74 10.62
CA SER A 368 -31.48 1.21 10.42
C SER A 368 -32.26 1.25 11.75
N HIS A 369 -33.37 1.99 11.77
CA HIS A 369 -34.30 2.04 12.91
C HIS A 369 -33.65 2.39 14.26
N ALA A 370 -32.87 3.49 14.34
CA ALA A 370 -32.29 3.92 15.62
C ALA A 370 -33.31 4.73 16.42
N GLU A 371 -33.76 4.19 17.54
CA GLU A 371 -34.79 4.79 18.39
C GLU A 371 -34.36 4.78 19.86
N ALA A 372 -34.77 5.81 20.59
CA ALA A 372 -34.49 5.95 22.01
C ALA A 372 -35.76 5.70 22.84
N LEU A 373 -35.64 4.86 23.86
CA LEU A 373 -36.67 4.64 24.87
C LEU A 373 -36.14 5.11 26.24
N ARG A 374 -36.92 5.92 26.96
CA ARG A 374 -36.55 6.36 28.31
C ARG A 374 -36.76 5.20 29.29
N LEU A 375 -35.72 4.85 30.05
CA LEU A 375 -35.79 3.76 31.02
C LEU A 375 -36.37 4.27 32.36
N GLY A 376 -37.69 4.18 32.49
CA GLY A 376 -38.42 4.58 33.70
C GLY A 376 -38.27 6.07 34.02
N SER A 377 -38.17 6.40 35.32
CA SER A 377 -37.93 7.78 35.79
C SER A 377 -36.44 8.18 35.78
N SER A 378 -35.53 7.30 35.35
CA SER A 378 -34.09 7.55 35.39
C SER A 378 -33.61 8.48 34.25
N GLU A 379 -32.39 8.98 34.34
CA GLU A 379 -31.70 9.66 33.24
C GLU A 379 -31.15 8.71 32.16
N LYS A 380 -31.40 7.40 32.30
CA LYS A 380 -30.91 6.39 31.35
C LYS A 380 -31.90 6.20 30.21
N TYR A 381 -31.35 5.88 29.05
CA TYR A 381 -32.11 5.56 27.84
C TYR A 381 -31.64 4.21 27.32
N LEU A 382 -32.57 3.47 26.71
CA LEU A 382 -32.28 2.33 25.86
C LEU A 382 -32.25 2.84 24.42
N LEU A 383 -31.09 2.70 23.78
CA LEU A 383 -30.95 2.89 22.34
C LEU A 383 -31.15 1.54 21.66
N GLU A 384 -32.15 1.46 20.80
CA GLU A 384 -32.41 0.32 19.94
C GLU A 384 -32.04 0.69 18.50
N ALA A 385 -31.36 -0.21 17.79
CA ALA A 385 -31.11 -0.08 16.36
C ALA A 385 -31.00 -1.45 15.71
N LEU A 386 -31.13 -1.53 14.39
CA LEU A 386 -30.91 -2.75 13.63
C LEU A 386 -29.63 -2.62 12.80
N VAL A 387 -28.67 -3.52 13.00
CA VAL A 387 -27.48 -3.61 12.14
C VAL A 387 -27.59 -4.83 11.23
N GLU A 388 -27.38 -4.59 9.94
CA GLU A 388 -27.46 -5.57 8.86
C GLU A 388 -26.09 -5.75 8.21
N GLN A 389 -25.75 -7.01 7.90
CA GLN A 389 -24.73 -7.35 6.93
C GLN A 389 -25.36 -7.44 5.55
N THR A 390 -25.13 -6.50 4.64
CA THR A 390 -25.85 -6.40 3.36
C THR A 390 -25.22 -7.23 2.24
N GLN A 391 -23.95 -7.65 2.37
CA GLN A 391 -23.25 -8.39 1.32
C GLN A 391 -23.94 -9.73 0.96
N PRO A 392 -23.85 -10.18 -0.31
CA PRO A 392 -24.26 -11.53 -0.68
C PRO A 392 -23.35 -12.58 -0.04
N GLY A 393 -23.87 -13.78 0.19
CA GLY A 393 -23.10 -14.91 0.72
C GLY A 393 -23.05 -15.00 2.26
N PRO A 394 -22.01 -15.62 2.83
CA PRO A 394 -21.97 -15.94 4.26
C PRO A 394 -21.81 -14.71 5.15
N VAL A 395 -22.29 -14.85 6.39
CA VAL A 395 -22.14 -13.83 7.43
C VAL A 395 -20.72 -13.82 7.99
N TYR A 396 -20.19 -12.63 8.22
CA TYR A 396 -18.94 -12.43 8.95
C TYR A 396 -19.22 -12.34 10.45
N ARG A 397 -18.24 -12.76 11.25
CA ARG A 397 -18.28 -12.58 12.71
C ARG A 397 -17.46 -11.35 13.05
N LEU A 398 -18.14 -10.27 13.43
CA LEU A 398 -17.56 -8.96 13.65
C LEU A 398 -17.73 -8.53 15.10
N ARG A 399 -16.70 -7.86 15.63
CA ARG A 399 -16.80 -7.07 16.84
C ARG A 399 -16.81 -5.61 16.42
N VAL A 400 -18.01 -5.06 16.30
CA VAL A 400 -18.25 -3.78 15.65
C VAL A 400 -18.15 -2.64 16.68
N PRO A 401 -17.26 -1.65 16.48
CA PRO A 401 -17.21 -0.46 17.31
C PRO A 401 -18.45 0.41 17.14
N VAL A 402 -18.92 1.02 18.22
CA VAL A 402 -20.07 1.92 18.23
C VAL A 402 -19.74 3.14 19.07
N ALA A 403 -20.12 4.32 18.56
CA ALA A 403 -20.11 5.57 19.28
C ALA A 403 -21.53 6.16 19.32
N VAL A 404 -21.94 6.68 20.48
CA VAL A 404 -23.23 7.32 20.67
C VAL A 404 -23.01 8.74 21.16
N THR A 405 -23.52 9.71 20.42
CA THR A 405 -23.55 11.11 20.83
C THR A 405 -24.72 11.31 21.80
N LEU A 406 -24.41 11.78 23.01
CA LEU A 406 -25.40 12.01 24.07
C LEU A 406 -25.65 13.51 24.23
N GLU A 407 -26.90 13.87 24.52
CA GLU A 407 -27.31 15.25 24.78
C GLU A 407 -26.47 15.87 25.91
N GLY A 408 -25.96 17.09 25.68
CA GLY A 408 -25.17 17.84 26.66
C GLY A 408 -23.78 17.27 26.95
N ARG A 409 -23.31 16.26 26.22
CA ARG A 409 -21.96 15.67 26.41
C ARG A 409 -21.06 15.91 25.19
N GLU A 410 -19.85 16.37 25.46
CA GLU A 410 -18.84 16.58 24.42
C GLU A 410 -18.22 15.26 23.92
N GLN A 411 -18.00 14.30 24.84
CA GLN A 411 -17.42 13.00 24.53
C GLN A 411 -18.51 11.97 24.20
N ALA A 412 -18.29 11.19 23.15
CA ALA A 412 -19.18 10.10 22.76
C ALA A 412 -19.11 8.94 23.75
N TYR A 413 -20.24 8.27 23.98
CA TYR A 413 -20.25 6.97 24.64
C TYR A 413 -19.79 5.91 23.65
N GLN A 414 -18.66 5.25 23.90
CA GLN A 414 -18.08 4.23 23.01
C GLN A 414 -18.18 2.82 23.59
N THR A 415 -18.54 1.85 22.74
CA THR A 415 -18.58 0.43 23.09
C THR A 415 -18.37 -0.44 21.85
N THR A 416 -18.42 -1.76 22.02
CA THR A 416 -18.40 -2.73 20.91
C THR A 416 -19.59 -3.66 21.00
N PHE A 417 -20.20 -4.01 19.87
CA PHE A 417 -21.22 -5.06 19.81
C PHE A 417 -20.77 -6.22 18.91
N ARG A 418 -21.28 -7.41 19.16
CA ARG A 418 -20.97 -8.61 18.35
C ARG A 418 -22.01 -8.73 17.24
N LEU A 419 -21.58 -8.91 15.99
CA LEU A 419 -22.43 -9.16 14.83
C LEU A 419 -22.00 -10.46 14.16
N ASP A 420 -22.83 -11.50 14.26
CA ASP A 420 -22.55 -12.85 13.77
C ASP A 420 -23.72 -13.45 12.97
N THR A 421 -24.74 -12.63 12.69
CA THR A 421 -25.94 -12.93 11.93
C THR A 421 -26.12 -11.90 10.81
N LYS A 422 -27.02 -12.19 9.87
CA LYS A 422 -27.36 -11.27 8.76
C LYS A 422 -27.98 -9.98 9.30
N PHE A 423 -28.87 -10.11 10.28
CA PHE A 423 -29.54 -9.02 10.98
C PHE A 423 -29.35 -9.19 12.48
N ARG A 424 -29.07 -8.12 13.21
CA ARG A 424 -28.98 -8.15 14.67
C ARG A 424 -29.44 -6.83 15.29
N GLY A 425 -30.33 -6.95 16.28
CA GLY A 425 -30.69 -5.83 17.14
C GLY A 425 -29.50 -5.40 17.99
N LEU A 426 -29.23 -4.10 17.98
CA LEU A 426 -28.35 -3.40 18.89
C LEU A 426 -29.21 -2.80 19.99
N GLU A 427 -28.99 -3.24 21.23
CA GLU A 427 -29.65 -2.72 22.41
C GLU A 427 -28.58 -2.17 23.36
N LEU A 428 -28.55 -0.86 23.57
CA LEU A 428 -27.56 -0.19 24.40
C LEU A 428 -28.23 0.67 25.48
N ALA A 429 -28.04 0.28 26.74
CA ALA A 429 -28.37 1.16 27.85
C ALA A 429 -27.29 2.25 27.98
N VAL A 430 -27.68 3.51 27.76
CA VAL A 430 -26.77 4.68 27.77
C VAL A 430 -27.11 5.65 28.91
N PRO A 431 -26.10 6.33 29.50
CA PRO A 431 -26.27 7.17 30.70
C PRO A 431 -26.79 8.59 30.40
N GLY A 432 -27.55 8.77 29.33
CA GLY A 432 -28.10 10.05 28.89
C GLY A 432 -28.89 9.89 27.60
N ARG A 433 -29.55 10.95 27.16
CA ARG A 433 -30.38 10.95 25.96
C ARG A 433 -29.53 10.78 24.70
N PRO A 434 -29.68 9.70 23.91
CA PRO A 434 -28.90 9.50 22.69
C PRO A 434 -29.51 10.31 21.54
N LEU A 435 -28.66 11.05 20.83
CA LEU A 435 -29.06 11.91 19.71
C LEU A 435 -28.60 11.37 18.36
N ARG A 436 -27.47 10.66 18.34
CA ARG A 436 -26.86 10.11 17.12
C ARG A 436 -26.09 8.83 17.45
N LEU A 437 -26.20 7.86 16.55
CA LEU A 437 -25.50 6.56 16.58
C LEU A 437 -24.55 6.49 15.38
N ASP A 438 -23.27 6.24 15.64
CA ASP A 438 -22.23 6.06 14.64
C ASP A 438 -21.59 4.68 14.82
N VAL A 439 -21.56 3.88 13.76
CA VAL A 439 -21.04 2.50 13.75
C VAL A 439 -19.75 2.45 12.96
N ASP A 440 -18.72 1.86 13.55
CA ASP A 440 -17.35 1.83 13.03
C ASP A 440 -16.79 3.22 12.64
N PRO A 441 -16.92 4.26 13.51
CA PRO A 441 -16.63 5.65 13.14
C PRO A 441 -15.14 5.94 12.87
N GLU A 442 -14.24 5.06 13.32
CA GLU A 442 -12.79 5.16 13.09
C GLU A 442 -12.29 4.17 12.03
N PHE A 443 -13.18 3.50 11.29
CA PHE A 443 -12.82 2.53 10.24
C PHE A 443 -11.91 1.41 10.77
N ASP A 444 -12.29 0.75 11.87
CA ASP A 444 -11.55 -0.36 12.45
C ASP A 444 -11.85 -1.68 11.75
N LEU A 445 -13.00 -1.78 11.08
CA LEU A 445 -13.39 -3.01 10.40
C LEU A 445 -12.80 -3.08 8.99
N PHE A 446 -12.28 -4.24 8.60
CA PHE A 446 -12.21 -4.57 7.18
C PHE A 446 -13.63 -4.79 6.67
N ARG A 447 -14.12 -3.84 5.88
CA ARG A 447 -15.45 -3.87 5.24
C ARG A 447 -15.40 -3.14 3.91
N ARG A 448 -16.32 -3.46 3.01
CA ARG A 448 -16.58 -2.63 1.84
C ARG A 448 -17.32 -1.38 2.32
N LEU A 449 -16.72 -0.21 2.10
CA LEU A 449 -17.39 1.06 2.37
C LEU A 449 -18.56 1.22 1.42
N ASP A 450 -19.68 1.70 1.96
CA ASP A 450 -20.78 2.11 1.11
C ASP A 450 -20.39 3.36 0.31
N ARG A 451 -20.99 3.54 -0.86
CA ARG A 451 -20.72 4.68 -1.74
C ARG A 451 -21.02 6.01 -1.06
N GLU A 452 -22.01 6.06 -0.18
CA GLU A 452 -22.33 7.27 0.58
C GLU A 452 -21.22 7.67 1.54
N GLU A 453 -20.46 6.69 2.07
CA GLU A 453 -19.33 6.93 2.98
C GLU A 453 -18.05 7.38 2.25
N LEU A 454 -18.04 7.25 0.93
CA LEU A 454 -16.91 7.59 0.08
C LEU A 454 -17.12 8.98 -0.54
N PRO A 455 -16.28 9.97 -0.21
CA PRO A 455 -16.33 11.22 -0.95
C PRO A 455 -16.01 10.90 -2.43
N PRO A 456 -16.66 11.60 -3.39
CA PRO A 456 -16.30 11.45 -4.79
C PRO A 456 -14.78 11.65 -4.96
N ALA A 457 -14.11 10.71 -5.62
CA ALA A 457 -12.66 10.70 -5.73
C ALA A 457 -12.23 10.30 -7.14
N LEU A 458 -11.04 10.73 -7.55
CA LEU A 458 -10.49 10.40 -8.86
C LEU A 458 -10.32 8.88 -9.04
N SER A 459 -10.04 8.15 -7.97
CA SER A 459 -9.93 6.68 -7.97
C SER A 459 -11.19 5.99 -8.44
N GLY A 460 -12.37 6.50 -8.08
CA GLY A 460 -13.66 5.97 -8.55
C GLY A 460 -13.85 6.08 -10.07
N LEU A 461 -13.21 7.06 -10.73
CA LEU A 461 -13.22 7.18 -12.19
C LEU A 461 -12.20 6.24 -12.84
N PHE A 462 -10.99 6.12 -12.27
CA PHE A 462 -9.94 5.24 -12.79
C PHE A 462 -10.20 3.74 -12.55
N GLY A 463 -11.00 3.41 -11.53
CA GLY A 463 -11.40 2.05 -11.18
C GLY A 463 -12.66 1.55 -11.88
N ALA A 464 -13.37 2.43 -12.61
CA ALA A 464 -14.67 2.11 -13.21
C ALA A 464 -14.58 0.98 -14.25
N GLU A 465 -15.55 0.05 -14.22
CA GLU A 465 -15.62 -1.06 -15.19
C GLU A 465 -15.95 -0.58 -16.61
N ARG A 466 -16.79 0.45 -16.71
CA ARG A 466 -17.19 1.11 -17.95
C ARG A 466 -16.93 2.60 -17.81
N LEU A 467 -16.15 3.14 -18.73
CA LEU A 467 -15.74 4.54 -18.74
C LEU A 467 -15.99 5.17 -20.11
N LEU A 468 -16.50 6.40 -20.12
CA LEU A 468 -16.55 7.26 -21.29
C LEU A 468 -15.67 8.48 -21.07
N ILE A 469 -14.76 8.76 -21.99
CA ILE A 469 -14.00 10.02 -22.04
C ILE A 469 -14.59 10.89 -23.15
N VAL A 470 -15.12 12.05 -22.75
CA VAL A 470 -15.74 13.03 -23.65
C VAL A 470 -14.75 14.16 -23.90
N LEU A 471 -14.27 14.26 -25.13
CA LEU A 471 -13.30 15.25 -25.60
C LEU A 471 -14.00 16.55 -26.03
N PRO A 472 -13.38 17.71 -25.84
CA PRO A 472 -13.96 19.00 -26.21
C PRO A 472 -13.79 19.28 -27.71
N ALA A 473 -14.86 19.23 -28.51
CA ALA A 473 -14.77 19.55 -29.94
C ALA A 473 -14.39 21.03 -30.18
N GLY A 474 -14.91 21.92 -29.32
CA GLY A 474 -14.67 23.36 -29.37
C GLY A 474 -13.26 23.81 -28.95
N ALA A 475 -12.39 22.91 -28.49
CA ALA A 475 -11.01 23.25 -28.13
C ALA A 475 -10.15 23.55 -29.37
N THR A 476 -9.06 24.29 -29.16
CA THR A 476 -8.05 24.54 -30.19
C THR A 476 -7.38 23.24 -30.64
N GLU A 477 -6.86 23.21 -31.87
CA GLU A 477 -6.25 22.00 -32.44
C GLU A 477 -5.15 21.39 -31.55
N PRO A 478 -4.21 22.17 -30.96
CA PRO A 478 -3.19 21.61 -30.07
C PRO A 478 -3.78 20.96 -28.80
N LEU A 479 -4.82 21.56 -28.21
CA LEU A 479 -5.49 21.03 -27.03
C LEU A 479 -6.30 19.77 -27.37
N ARG A 480 -7.06 19.81 -28.47
CA ARG A 480 -7.86 18.68 -28.93
C ARG A 480 -7.00 17.44 -29.14
N GLU A 481 -5.86 17.64 -29.80
CA GLU A 481 -4.91 16.57 -30.05
C GLU A 481 -4.21 16.09 -28.78
N GLY A 482 -3.82 17.01 -27.88
CA GLY A 482 -3.26 16.64 -26.58
C GLY A 482 -4.22 15.80 -25.73
N TYR A 483 -5.50 16.19 -25.68
CA TYR A 483 -6.54 15.46 -24.95
C TYR A 483 -6.82 14.10 -25.57
N ARG A 484 -6.86 14.00 -26.90
CA ARG A 484 -7.01 12.73 -27.61
C ARG A 484 -5.90 11.75 -27.28
N ARG A 485 -4.63 12.20 -27.31
CA ARG A 485 -3.49 11.38 -26.90
C ARG A 485 -3.59 10.93 -25.45
N LEU A 486 -3.95 11.84 -24.55
CA LEU A 486 -4.14 11.52 -23.13
C LEU A 486 -5.22 10.45 -22.93
N ALA A 487 -6.39 10.63 -23.54
CA ALA A 487 -7.51 9.69 -23.45
C ALA A 487 -7.13 8.30 -23.99
N ASN A 488 -6.40 8.25 -25.11
CA ASN A 488 -5.92 6.99 -25.69
C ASN A 488 -4.87 6.31 -24.80
N ALA A 489 -3.95 7.07 -24.18
CA ALA A 489 -2.99 6.51 -23.23
C ALA A 489 -3.70 5.89 -22.02
N TRP A 490 -4.71 6.58 -21.48
CA TRP A 490 -5.51 6.04 -20.37
C TRP A 490 -6.33 4.82 -20.78
N LYS A 491 -6.94 4.83 -21.97
CA LYS A 491 -7.68 3.68 -22.53
C LYS A 491 -6.82 2.40 -22.60
N VAL A 492 -5.53 2.52 -22.92
CA VAL A 492 -4.60 1.37 -22.94
C VAL A 492 -4.28 0.88 -21.52
N SER A 493 -4.13 1.80 -20.57
CA SER A 493 -3.71 1.48 -19.19
C SER A 493 -4.85 1.02 -18.27
N GLN A 494 -6.11 1.21 -18.67
CA GLN A 494 -7.26 0.93 -17.81
C GLN A 494 -7.81 -0.48 -18.02
N PRO A 495 -8.15 -1.20 -16.93
CA PRO A 495 -8.63 -2.58 -17.00
C PRO A 495 -10.11 -2.71 -17.45
N GLY A 496 -10.78 -1.62 -17.83
CA GLY A 496 -12.21 -1.57 -18.14
C GLY A 496 -12.51 -1.14 -19.59
N GLN A 497 -13.77 -1.26 -20.00
CA GLN A 497 -14.21 -0.81 -21.32
C GLN A 497 -14.22 0.71 -21.37
N THR A 498 -13.27 1.29 -22.11
CA THR A 498 -13.12 2.74 -22.27
C THR A 498 -13.48 3.19 -23.68
N ASP A 499 -14.53 4.01 -23.77
CA ASP A 499 -14.94 4.69 -25.00
C ASP A 499 -14.43 6.14 -25.00
N VAL A 500 -14.06 6.64 -26.18
CA VAL A 500 -13.58 8.03 -26.36
C VAL A 500 -14.38 8.66 -27.48
N VAL A 501 -15.04 9.78 -27.20
CA VAL A 501 -15.93 10.47 -28.13
C VAL A 501 -15.75 11.98 -28.01
N PHE A 502 -16.06 12.71 -29.08
CA PHE A 502 -16.18 14.17 -28.98
C PHE A 502 -17.55 14.56 -28.47
N ASP A 503 -17.61 15.68 -27.76
CA ASP A 503 -18.83 16.18 -27.16
C ASP A 503 -19.91 16.58 -28.19
N ASP A 504 -19.51 16.90 -29.43
CA ASP A 504 -20.39 17.19 -30.57
C ASP A 504 -21.01 15.98 -31.25
N ALA A 505 -20.48 14.79 -30.99
CA ALA A 505 -21.07 13.53 -31.40
C ALA A 505 -22.17 13.03 -30.45
N MET A 506 -22.52 13.82 -29.42
CA MET A 506 -23.46 13.43 -28.37
C MET A 506 -24.50 14.51 -28.06
N GLU A 507 -25.72 14.07 -27.77
CA GLU A 507 -26.82 14.93 -27.30
C GLU A 507 -26.89 14.99 -25.77
N ALA A 508 -26.61 13.88 -25.07
CA ALA A 508 -26.71 13.78 -23.62
C ALA A 508 -25.68 12.82 -23.02
N LEU A 509 -25.35 13.01 -21.73
CA LEU A 509 -24.44 12.13 -21.00
C LEU A 509 -25.11 10.80 -20.62
N PRO A 510 -24.45 9.63 -20.82
CA PRO A 510 -25.01 8.34 -20.47
C PRO A 510 -25.09 8.16 -18.96
N ASN A 511 -26.10 7.43 -18.47
CA ASN A 511 -26.29 7.16 -17.04
C ASN A 511 -25.79 5.78 -16.58
N ASP A 512 -25.26 4.97 -17.50
CA ASP A 512 -24.88 3.56 -17.28
C ASP A 512 -23.37 3.32 -17.04
N ARG A 513 -22.57 4.40 -16.95
CA ARG A 513 -21.11 4.32 -16.88
C ARG A 513 -20.49 5.58 -16.28
N ALA A 514 -19.25 5.49 -15.80
CA ALA A 514 -18.47 6.64 -15.38
C ALA A 514 -18.13 7.53 -16.58
N VAL A 515 -18.00 8.85 -16.36
CA VAL A 515 -17.73 9.81 -17.44
C VAL A 515 -16.61 10.77 -17.05
N TRP A 516 -15.59 10.92 -17.91
CA TRP A 516 -14.62 12.01 -17.86
C TRP A 516 -14.96 13.08 -18.88
N LEU A 517 -15.09 14.33 -18.44
CA LEU A 517 -15.22 15.50 -19.30
C LEU A 517 -13.88 16.21 -19.42
N PHE A 518 -13.32 16.26 -20.63
CA PHE A 518 -12.05 16.94 -20.88
C PHE A 518 -12.28 18.35 -21.43
N GLY A 519 -11.48 19.30 -20.96
CA GLY A 519 -11.42 20.68 -21.44
C GLY A 519 -12.31 21.68 -20.70
N TRP A 520 -11.95 22.95 -20.84
CA TRP A 520 -12.81 24.07 -20.44
C TRP A 520 -13.96 24.26 -21.42
N GLU A 521 -13.76 23.87 -22.67
CA GLU A 521 -14.64 24.02 -23.83
C GLU A 521 -15.70 22.91 -23.94
N ASN A 522 -15.67 21.93 -23.03
CA ASN A 522 -16.59 20.81 -23.06
C ASN A 522 -18.04 21.30 -22.84
N ARG A 523 -18.95 21.01 -23.78
CA ARG A 523 -20.36 21.43 -23.68
C ARG A 523 -21.08 20.89 -22.45
N PHE A 524 -20.63 19.75 -21.90
CA PHE A 524 -21.26 19.11 -20.76
C PHE A 524 -20.65 19.55 -19.41
N ARG A 525 -19.63 20.43 -19.41
CA ARG A 525 -19.03 20.99 -18.18
C ARG A 525 -20.05 21.56 -17.19
N PRO A 526 -21.16 22.22 -17.59
CA PRO A 526 -22.18 22.67 -16.66
C PRO A 526 -22.77 21.56 -15.77
N ALA A 527 -22.81 20.31 -16.24
CA ALA A 527 -23.28 19.17 -15.44
C ALA A 527 -22.36 18.89 -14.23
N VAL A 528 -21.05 19.04 -14.41
CA VAL A 528 -20.07 18.96 -13.32
C VAL A 528 -20.27 20.11 -12.35
N ALA A 529 -20.40 21.33 -12.86
CA ALA A 529 -20.59 22.53 -12.03
C ALA A 529 -21.86 22.44 -11.16
N ALA A 530 -22.95 21.89 -11.71
CA ALA A 530 -24.20 21.64 -10.99
C ALA A 530 -24.08 20.53 -9.93
N SER A 531 -23.08 19.66 -10.05
CA SER A 531 -22.83 18.52 -9.16
C SER A 531 -21.75 18.79 -8.11
N LEU A 532 -21.20 20.02 -8.06
CA LEU A 532 -20.20 20.38 -7.06
C LEU A 532 -20.83 20.41 -5.66
N PRO A 533 -20.18 19.81 -4.64
CA PRO A 533 -20.69 19.83 -3.28
C PRO A 533 -20.51 21.23 -2.65
N ASP A 534 -21.62 21.83 -2.23
CA ASP A 534 -21.73 23.12 -1.56
C ASP A 534 -20.99 24.29 -2.26
N ARG A 535 -20.74 25.39 -1.53
CA ARG A 535 -19.92 26.53 -1.98
C ARG A 535 -18.41 26.24 -1.95
N SER A 536 -18.00 24.99 -1.74
CA SER A 536 -16.59 24.62 -1.57
C SER A 536 -15.79 24.62 -2.88
N ALA A 537 -16.47 24.60 -4.02
CA ALA A 537 -15.84 24.72 -5.32
C ALA A 537 -16.70 25.52 -6.31
N ALA A 538 -16.08 26.01 -7.37
CA ALA A 538 -16.77 26.66 -8.48
C ALA A 538 -15.97 26.44 -9.77
N ILE A 539 -16.66 26.29 -10.90
CA ILE A 539 -16.05 26.26 -12.23
C ILE A 539 -16.66 27.42 -13.03
N THR A 540 -15.82 28.24 -13.63
CA THR A 540 -16.20 29.41 -14.45
C THR A 540 -15.46 29.38 -15.78
N ASP A 541 -15.75 30.30 -16.70
CA ASP A 541 -15.03 30.34 -17.99
C ASP A 541 -13.57 30.80 -17.89
N THR A 542 -13.24 31.54 -16.84
CA THR A 542 -11.92 32.14 -16.62
C THR A 542 -11.06 31.39 -15.60
N GLY A 543 -11.63 30.39 -14.92
CA GLY A 543 -10.93 29.65 -13.88
C GLY A 543 -11.84 28.78 -13.02
N ALA A 544 -11.26 28.17 -12.00
CA ALA A 544 -11.96 27.35 -11.02
C ALA A 544 -11.58 27.78 -9.60
N ARG A 545 -12.42 27.48 -8.63
CA ARG A 545 -12.08 27.54 -7.21
C ARG A 545 -12.23 26.15 -6.63
N LEU A 546 -11.19 25.66 -5.98
CA LEU A 546 -11.14 24.35 -5.33
C LEU A 546 -10.76 24.55 -3.87
N GLY A 547 -11.72 24.35 -2.96
CA GLY A 547 -11.59 24.79 -1.58
C GLY A 547 -11.41 26.30 -1.50
N ASP A 548 -10.34 26.72 -0.82
CA ASP A 548 -9.95 28.12 -0.67
C ASP A 548 -9.01 28.62 -1.78
N THR A 549 -8.62 27.75 -2.72
CA THR A 549 -7.66 28.08 -3.78
C THR A 549 -8.38 28.47 -5.06
N ALA A 550 -8.06 29.66 -5.61
CA ALA A 550 -8.49 30.08 -6.93
C ALA A 550 -7.45 29.69 -7.99
N LEU A 551 -7.89 29.07 -9.07
CA LEU A 551 -7.09 28.59 -10.19
C LEU A 551 -7.47 29.36 -11.46
N GLY A 552 -6.55 30.17 -11.97
CA GLY A 552 -6.73 30.89 -13.24
C GLY A 552 -6.54 29.96 -14.44
N ARG A 553 -7.49 29.96 -15.39
CA ARG A 553 -7.49 29.09 -16.56
C ARG A 553 -6.17 29.13 -17.36
N ALA A 554 -5.61 30.31 -17.57
CA ALA A 554 -4.42 30.49 -18.41
C ALA A 554 -3.13 29.90 -17.82
N THR A 555 -3.06 29.73 -16.50
CA THR A 555 -1.86 29.29 -15.78
C THR A 555 -2.01 27.93 -15.11
N HIS A 556 -3.25 27.47 -14.92
CA HIS A 556 -3.55 26.28 -14.14
C HIS A 556 -4.27 25.20 -14.94
N SER A 557 -4.10 23.98 -14.47
CA SER A 557 -4.92 22.82 -14.83
C SER A 557 -5.66 22.32 -13.59
N ALA A 558 -6.85 21.78 -13.78
CA ALA A 558 -7.68 21.26 -12.70
C ALA A 558 -8.21 19.87 -13.06
N ALA A 559 -8.28 18.98 -12.07
CA ALA A 559 -9.01 17.73 -12.18
C ALA A 559 -9.87 17.53 -10.94
N LEU A 560 -11.11 17.06 -11.11
CA LEU A 560 -11.97 16.72 -10.00
C LEU A 560 -12.96 15.62 -10.36
N ALA A 561 -13.48 14.96 -9.33
CA ALA A 561 -14.55 13.97 -9.42
C ALA A 561 -15.74 14.45 -8.61
N VAL A 562 -16.95 14.31 -9.14
CA VAL A 562 -18.22 14.57 -8.45
C VAL A 562 -19.17 13.39 -8.69
N ARG A 563 -20.28 13.36 -7.94
CA ARG A 563 -21.39 12.45 -8.18
C ARG A 563 -22.50 13.20 -8.86
N ASP A 564 -23.14 12.57 -9.83
CA ASP A 564 -24.40 13.08 -10.36
C ASP A 564 -25.51 12.87 -9.31
N PRO A 565 -26.18 13.94 -8.83
CA PRO A 565 -27.27 13.81 -7.87
C PRO A 565 -28.45 12.98 -8.41
N ALA A 566 -28.67 12.96 -9.73
CA ALA A 566 -29.74 12.18 -10.35
C ALA A 566 -29.36 10.69 -10.54
N HIS A 567 -28.06 10.38 -10.58
CA HIS A 567 -27.54 9.03 -10.73
C HIS A 567 -26.35 8.84 -9.78
N PRO A 568 -26.60 8.57 -8.48
CA PRO A 568 -25.55 8.52 -7.45
C PRO A 568 -24.45 7.48 -7.72
N ASP A 569 -24.79 6.47 -8.52
CA ASP A 569 -23.92 5.40 -8.98
C ASP A 569 -22.95 5.82 -10.10
N ARG A 570 -23.15 7.00 -10.69
CA ARG A 570 -22.32 7.55 -11.76
C ARG A 570 -21.29 8.53 -11.21
N ALA A 571 -20.02 8.16 -11.31
CA ALA A 571 -18.91 9.08 -11.13
C ALA A 571 -18.76 9.99 -12.36
N LEU A 572 -18.69 11.30 -12.13
CA LEU A 572 -18.49 12.31 -13.17
C LEU A 572 -17.19 13.08 -12.89
N GLY A 573 -16.23 12.96 -13.79
CA GLY A 573 -14.94 13.60 -13.73
C GLY A 573 -14.85 14.81 -14.64
N TRP A 574 -14.02 15.76 -14.27
CA TRP A 574 -13.64 16.88 -15.11
C TRP A 574 -12.14 17.08 -15.07
N LEU A 575 -11.50 17.15 -16.24
CA LEU A 575 -10.08 17.45 -16.40
C LEU A 575 -9.93 18.60 -17.39
N ALA A 576 -9.38 19.72 -16.94
CA ALA A 576 -9.18 20.89 -17.78
C ALA A 576 -7.77 21.46 -17.67
N ALA A 577 -7.24 21.89 -18.81
CA ALA A 577 -5.96 22.55 -18.99
C ALA A 577 -6.09 23.47 -20.21
N ASP A 578 -5.61 24.70 -20.12
CA ASP A 578 -5.59 25.64 -21.25
C ASP A 578 -4.27 25.55 -22.04
N ARG A 579 -3.28 24.84 -21.49
CA ARG A 579 -1.95 24.64 -22.07
C ARG A 579 -1.78 23.19 -22.49
N ALA A 580 -1.69 22.92 -23.79
CA ALA A 580 -1.52 21.56 -24.31
C ALA A 580 -0.23 20.87 -23.81
N ALA A 581 0.81 21.65 -23.50
CA ALA A 581 2.07 21.15 -22.96
C ALA A 581 1.94 20.51 -21.56
N ALA A 582 0.92 20.88 -20.78
CA ALA A 582 0.67 20.31 -19.45
C ALA A 582 0.08 18.89 -19.50
N LEU A 583 -0.63 18.54 -20.58
CA LEU A 583 -1.43 17.31 -20.68
C LEU A 583 -0.62 16.01 -20.51
N PRO A 584 0.59 15.84 -21.09
CA PRO A 584 1.42 14.67 -20.83
C PRO A 584 1.83 14.53 -19.36
N GLY A 585 2.15 15.64 -18.69
CA GLY A 585 2.48 15.64 -17.27
C GLY A 585 1.29 15.28 -16.38
N LEU A 586 0.10 15.80 -16.70
CA LEU A 586 -1.15 15.48 -16.00
C LEU A 586 -1.49 13.99 -16.14
N GLY A 587 -1.33 13.42 -17.34
CA GLY A 587 -1.60 12.01 -17.58
C GLY A 587 -0.76 11.06 -16.73
N ARG A 588 0.51 11.42 -16.47
CA ARG A 588 1.39 10.68 -15.56
C ARG A 588 1.06 10.92 -14.10
N LYS A 589 0.78 12.17 -13.71
CA LYS A 589 0.60 12.55 -12.29
C LYS A 589 -0.75 12.11 -11.73
N LEU A 590 -1.86 12.31 -12.44
CA LEU A 590 -3.22 12.13 -11.93
C LEU A 590 -3.53 10.74 -11.33
N PRO A 591 -3.04 9.61 -11.88
CA PRO A 591 -3.23 8.29 -11.25
C PRO A 591 -2.70 8.22 -9.81
N HIS A 592 -1.69 9.02 -9.44
CA HIS A 592 -1.14 9.10 -8.09
C HIS A 592 -2.00 9.95 -7.12
N TYR A 593 -2.98 10.69 -7.64
CA TYR A 593 -3.90 11.53 -6.86
C TYR A 593 -5.29 10.88 -6.67
N GLY A 594 -5.41 9.57 -6.90
CA GLY A 594 -6.68 8.84 -6.87
C GLY A 594 -7.55 9.14 -5.64
N ARG A 595 -6.97 9.21 -4.44
CA ARG A 595 -7.71 9.46 -3.18
C ARG A 595 -8.40 10.82 -3.09
N TYR A 596 -8.00 11.79 -3.91
CA TYR A 596 -8.49 13.15 -3.79
C TYR A 596 -9.76 13.34 -4.64
N GLY A 597 -10.68 14.17 -4.14
CA GLY A 597 -11.87 14.59 -4.88
C GLY A 597 -11.56 15.68 -5.90
N TYR A 598 -10.54 16.49 -5.63
CA TYR A 598 -10.07 17.53 -6.54
C TYR A 598 -8.58 17.79 -6.38
N VAL A 599 -7.96 18.23 -7.48
CA VAL A 599 -6.55 18.63 -7.57
C VAL A 599 -6.38 19.77 -8.57
N GLY A 600 -5.43 20.65 -8.28
CA GLY A 600 -5.00 21.73 -9.16
C GLY A 600 -3.50 21.72 -9.35
N PHE A 601 -3.08 22.09 -10.56
CA PHE A 601 -1.68 22.16 -10.94
C PHE A 601 -1.37 23.48 -11.63
N GLU A 602 -0.13 23.93 -11.53
CA GLU A 602 0.40 25.11 -12.22
C GLU A 602 1.53 24.72 -13.18
N GLY A 603 1.60 25.42 -14.33
CA GLY A 603 2.71 25.32 -15.28
C GLY A 603 2.61 24.19 -16.31
N ASP A 604 3.55 24.20 -17.26
CA ASP A 604 3.66 23.19 -18.34
C ASP A 604 4.17 21.84 -17.81
N GLU A 605 4.98 21.87 -16.75
CA GLU A 605 5.27 20.68 -15.94
C GLU A 605 4.39 20.75 -14.68
N PRO A 606 3.23 20.08 -14.66
CA PRO A 606 2.15 20.40 -13.73
C PRO A 606 2.60 20.21 -12.28
N THR A 607 2.79 21.30 -11.54
CA THR A 607 3.18 21.29 -10.13
C THR A 607 1.95 21.42 -9.26
N ASN A 608 1.74 20.52 -8.31
CA ASN A 608 0.52 20.52 -7.50
C ASN A 608 0.46 21.76 -6.60
N VAL A 609 -0.61 22.55 -6.73
CA VAL A 609 -0.85 23.75 -5.92
C VAL A 609 -2.02 23.58 -4.95
N VAL A 610 -2.93 22.66 -5.24
CA VAL A 610 -4.05 22.32 -4.36
C VAL A 610 -4.46 20.86 -4.54
N LYS A 611 -4.85 20.22 -3.45
CA LYS A 611 -5.50 18.91 -3.44
C LYS A 611 -6.39 18.78 -2.22
N GLY A 612 -7.52 18.10 -2.36
CA GLY A 612 -8.42 17.90 -1.23
C GLY A 612 -9.48 16.86 -1.51
N GLU A 613 -10.22 16.52 -0.47
CA GLU A 613 -11.33 15.56 -0.50
C GLU A 613 -12.64 16.33 -0.26
N TRP A 614 -13.72 15.88 -0.88
CA TRP A 614 -15.05 16.42 -0.59
C TRP A 614 -15.52 15.95 0.78
N ARG A 615 -16.49 16.66 1.36
CA ARG A 615 -17.14 16.23 2.59
C ARG A 615 -18.08 15.05 2.29
N VAL A 616 -18.07 14.07 3.19
CA VAL A 616 -19.05 12.99 3.20
C VAL A 616 -20.36 13.55 3.77
N ALA A 617 -21.43 13.51 2.99
CA ALA A 617 -22.72 14.12 3.35
C ALA A 617 -23.62 13.19 4.18
N SER A 618 -23.54 11.88 3.97
CA SER A 618 -24.30 10.85 4.67
C SER A 618 -23.47 9.57 4.82
N SER A 619 -23.90 8.69 5.71
CA SER A 619 -23.32 7.36 5.86
C SER A 619 -24.42 6.41 6.33
N PRO A 620 -24.63 5.23 5.71
CA PRO A 620 -25.55 4.21 6.22
C PRO A 620 -25.08 3.61 7.57
N MET A 621 -23.88 3.97 8.01
CA MET A 621 -23.31 3.60 9.31
C MET A 621 -23.52 4.68 10.37
N SER A 622 -24.16 5.81 10.03
CA SER A 622 -24.44 6.91 10.93
C SER A 622 -25.92 7.30 10.87
N MET A 623 -26.60 7.36 12.00
CA MET A 623 -28.01 7.77 12.02
C MET A 623 -28.32 8.70 13.19
N LEU A 624 -29.20 9.67 12.93
CA LEU A 624 -29.87 10.40 14.00
C LEU A 624 -30.87 9.47 14.69
N VAL A 625 -30.94 9.59 16.02
CA VAL A 625 -31.80 8.73 16.83
C VAL A 625 -33.19 9.35 16.94
N VAL A 626 -34.23 8.56 16.65
CA VAL A 626 -35.63 8.94 16.83
C VAL A 626 -35.94 9.00 18.32
N GLN A 627 -36.52 10.12 18.75
CA GLN A 627 -36.76 10.41 20.15
C GLN A 627 -38.13 9.87 20.63
N PRO A 628 -38.33 9.64 21.95
CA PRO A 628 -39.60 9.15 22.49
C PRO A 628 -40.82 10.02 22.13
N GLU A 629 -40.63 11.34 22.05
CA GLU A 629 -41.66 12.30 21.63
C GLU A 629 -41.90 12.35 20.12
N GLY A 630 -41.15 11.58 19.34
CA GLY A 630 -41.13 11.60 17.88
C GLY A 630 -40.11 12.58 17.30
N GLY A 631 -39.65 12.29 16.08
CA GLY A 631 -38.68 13.12 15.35
C GLY A 631 -37.22 12.87 15.76
N THR A 632 -36.31 13.61 15.11
CA THR A 632 -34.86 13.51 15.30
C THR A 632 -34.25 14.87 15.59
N ILE A 633 -33.11 14.89 16.29
CA ILE A 633 -32.35 16.11 16.57
C ILE A 633 -31.05 16.05 15.76
N THR A 634 -30.84 17.02 14.87
CA THR A 634 -29.61 17.06 14.06
C THR A 634 -28.44 17.53 14.91
N VAL A 635 -27.44 16.66 15.07
CA VAL A 635 -26.20 16.96 15.80
C VAL A 635 -24.97 16.41 15.06
N PRO A 636 -23.81 17.07 15.15
CA PRO A 636 -22.56 16.45 14.74
C PRO A 636 -22.22 15.27 15.67
N MET A 637 -21.33 14.39 15.22
CA MET A 637 -20.77 13.35 16.08
C MET A 637 -19.98 14.00 17.23
N ALA A 638 -20.22 13.53 18.45
CA ALA A 638 -19.41 13.89 19.62
C ALA A 638 -17.95 13.42 19.47
N THR A 639 -17.04 14.04 20.21
CA THR A 639 -15.62 13.70 20.18
C THR A 639 -15.41 12.26 20.64
N LEU A 640 -14.64 11.49 19.86
CA LEU A 640 -14.24 10.14 20.23
C LEU A 640 -13.06 10.20 21.19
N ALA A 641 -12.97 9.24 22.11
CA ALA A 641 -11.82 9.13 22.99
C ALA A 641 -10.54 8.95 22.16
N PRO A 642 -9.46 9.69 22.47
CA PRO A 642 -8.22 9.60 21.72
C PRO A 642 -7.65 8.19 21.84
N ARG A 643 -7.16 7.66 20.72
CA ARG A 643 -6.55 6.33 20.66
C ARG A 643 -5.02 6.45 20.73
N ARG A 644 -4.41 5.67 21.61
CA ARG A 644 -2.95 5.57 21.66
C ARG A 644 -2.43 4.78 20.46
N ALA A 645 -1.37 5.26 19.82
CA ALA A 645 -0.66 4.51 18.81
C ALA A 645 0.02 3.26 19.40
N LEU A 646 0.25 2.23 18.57
CA LEU A 646 0.88 0.96 19.02
C LEU A 646 2.23 1.19 19.69
N ALA A 647 2.98 2.14 19.15
CA ALA A 647 4.19 2.70 19.73
C ALA A 647 4.08 4.23 19.74
N PRO A 648 4.56 4.89 20.80
CA PRO A 648 4.61 6.35 20.86
C PRO A 648 5.56 6.95 19.82
#